data_AF-A0A087BAN3-F1
#
_entry.id   AF-A0A087BAN3-F1
#
_cell.length_a   1.000
_cell.length_b   1.000
_cell.length_c   1.000
_cell.angle_alpha   90.00
_cell.angle_beta   90.00
_cell.angle_gamma   90.00
#
_symmetry.space_group_name_H-M   'P 1'
#
loop_
_entity.id
_entity.type
_entity.pdbx_description
1 polymer ?
#
loop_
_entity_poly.entity_id
_entity_poly.type
_entity_poly.pdbx_seq_one_letter_code
_entity_poly.pdbx_strand_id
1 'polypeptide(L)'
;MNDSVLIRDSIANYAAHKANTVRFTCGSPKAMRVFADGSRMLFLRSSGDQDTVASLWMATIDRYGDNKPAETLVADPRTLIDGNEEVPPEERARRERAREAGTGIVDYSADVEGRVVAFTVNGALFVTEVDVAGGPSQTRRIVPNFIHAEDEQFASPVLNPRMSADGTRVAYSTGSALVVVNLNDNSAAAVMTVPAERRDVVKVGLAEFAAGEEMDRYEGFWWGPDSRTLLVEEFDSTEEPLWYISDPVHPDRNAMPHRYPRALTHNAIVSLTAVRLEEDGPQREALAPVEWDREAFEYLAVVRWEFGHLPVIQVQNRAQTDDRILEIVMPDAKQWDKHEDHKPLHTRELDRHHNDQWLDLVQGTPCYAGKWIVCAENDMLNDTNRLTINGIAFTPAGWQVRKVLDANEHNVLCVVQRTPELAPDVPQEWESTKQYHDARSYDVVTIDYDGNITPVTTEPGVWTAARAGDGIVVSGRTMSTPRTVTEFSCAGQSLLVRNLAAEPGFTPNVRFTTLGEDHMFAAIITPMAPEGGEINENDAPKKLPVIMQPYGGPGFQRVTMSVNEYWDAQWWAEQGYMVVICDGHGTTGRGPKWDRAIWHTMKQVTLDDQVHAVQALNGAIDELNAAKEADEAVLPQADTDHVGIMGWSYGGFLSALAVLDAPDTFAAACAGAPPTDWTLYDTHYTERYLGLEERTYEDNSIIKDAPRLSRPLMLIHGFADDNVTIAHSLRLSEALLAAGKEHTFLPLNGITHMTNDPVVAHNLLLLQLDFLDKALKH
;
A
#
# COMPACT_ATOMS: atom_id res chain seq x y z
N MET A 1 -30.27 -23.85 13.26
CA MET A 1 -30.79 -22.88 12.27
C MET A 1 -30.41 -23.42 10.91
N ASN A 2 -31.26 -23.26 9.88
CA ASN A 2 -30.92 -23.71 8.53
C ASN A 2 -29.80 -22.82 7.97
N ASP A 3 -28.77 -23.36 7.32
CA ASP A 3 -27.59 -22.60 6.87
C ASP A 3 -27.96 -21.44 5.91
N SER A 4 -29.01 -21.62 5.11
CA SER A 4 -29.58 -20.58 4.25
C SER A 4 -30.18 -19.36 4.98
N VAL A 5 -30.67 -19.53 6.21
CA VAL A 5 -31.16 -18.41 7.03
C VAL A 5 -29.98 -17.59 7.56
N LEU A 6 -28.88 -18.26 7.93
CA LEU A 6 -27.67 -17.60 8.40
C LEU A 6 -27.01 -16.76 7.30
N ILE A 7 -26.93 -17.28 6.06
CA ILE A 7 -26.36 -16.53 4.93
C ILE A 7 -27.18 -15.26 4.63
N ARG A 8 -28.51 -15.34 4.62
CA ARG A 8 -29.38 -14.17 4.40
C ARG A 8 -29.20 -13.11 5.48
N ASP A 9 -29.10 -13.53 6.74
CA ASP A 9 -28.83 -12.64 7.86
C ASP A 9 -27.44 -12.00 7.73
N SER A 10 -26.42 -12.75 7.30
CA SER A 10 -25.06 -12.24 7.03
C SER A 10 -25.06 -11.17 5.94
N ILE A 11 -25.76 -11.41 4.82
CA ILE A 11 -25.87 -10.45 3.71
C ILE A 11 -26.60 -9.17 4.14
N ALA A 12 -27.70 -9.30 4.87
CA ALA A 12 -28.46 -8.14 5.37
C ALA A 12 -27.63 -7.26 6.33
N ASN A 13 -26.76 -7.87 7.13
CA ASN A 13 -25.92 -7.18 8.10
C ASN A 13 -24.52 -6.82 7.59
N TYR A 14 -24.17 -7.21 6.35
CA TYR A 14 -22.80 -7.12 5.82
C TYR A 14 -22.20 -5.73 5.94
N ALA A 15 -22.93 -4.69 5.51
CA ALA A 15 -22.43 -3.31 5.54
C ALA A 15 -22.08 -2.85 6.97
N ALA A 16 -22.91 -3.18 7.95
CA ALA A 16 -22.65 -2.85 9.35
C ALA A 16 -21.50 -3.70 9.93
N HIS A 17 -21.43 -4.98 9.58
CA HIS A 17 -20.39 -5.88 10.07
C HIS A 17 -19.00 -5.51 9.51
N LYS A 18 -18.92 -5.22 8.20
CA LYS A 18 -17.71 -4.69 7.55
C LYS A 18 -17.23 -3.41 8.22
N ALA A 19 -18.15 -2.50 8.53
CA ALA A 19 -17.83 -1.23 9.17
C ALA A 19 -17.27 -1.41 10.60
N ASN A 20 -17.92 -2.24 11.42
CA ASN A 20 -17.51 -2.49 12.81
C ASN A 20 -16.20 -3.30 12.96
N THR A 21 -15.80 -4.04 11.93
CA THR A 21 -14.61 -4.90 11.92
C THR A 21 -13.44 -4.28 11.15
N VAL A 22 -13.59 -3.01 10.71
CA VAL A 22 -12.63 -2.30 9.86
C VAL A 22 -12.29 -3.14 8.62
N ARG A 23 -13.31 -3.49 7.84
CA ARG A 23 -13.21 -4.34 6.64
C ARG A 23 -12.64 -5.74 6.96
N PHE A 24 -13.04 -6.33 8.09
CA PHE A 24 -12.60 -7.64 8.55
C PHE A 24 -11.08 -7.75 8.79
N THR A 25 -10.43 -6.65 9.17
CA THR A 25 -8.97 -6.63 9.43
C THR A 25 -8.62 -6.66 10.92
N CYS A 26 -9.53 -6.22 11.80
CA CYS A 26 -9.38 -6.35 13.24
C CYS A 26 -9.12 -7.83 13.62
N GLY A 27 -8.17 -8.09 14.51
CA GLY A 27 -7.81 -9.44 14.95
C GLY A 27 -6.86 -10.20 14.01
N SER A 28 -6.58 -9.68 12.81
CA SER A 28 -5.60 -10.27 11.88
C SER A 28 -4.16 -9.90 12.28
N PRO A 29 -3.19 -10.84 12.24
CA PRO A 29 -1.78 -10.51 12.44
C PRO A 29 -1.25 -9.65 11.29
N LYS A 30 -0.40 -8.67 11.63
CA LYS A 30 0.27 -7.76 10.67
C LYS A 30 1.66 -7.34 11.14
N ALA A 31 2.40 -6.62 10.30
CA ALA A 31 3.74 -6.08 10.61
C ALA A 31 4.70 -7.16 11.15
N MET A 32 4.74 -8.33 10.50
CA MET A 32 5.53 -9.47 10.95
C MET A 32 7.00 -9.26 10.58
N ARG A 33 7.91 -9.45 11.55
CA ARG A 33 9.36 -9.45 11.33
C ARG A 33 10.00 -10.63 12.07
N VAL A 34 10.93 -11.31 11.41
CA VAL A 34 11.69 -12.44 11.96
C VAL A 34 13.07 -11.94 12.37
N PHE A 35 13.60 -12.42 13.50
CA PHE A 35 14.83 -11.88 14.11
C PHE A 35 15.88 -12.95 14.39
N ALA A 36 17.14 -12.51 14.47
CA ALA A 36 18.31 -13.30 14.85
C ALA A 36 18.46 -14.61 14.05
N ASP A 37 18.49 -15.75 14.73
CA ASP A 37 18.61 -17.08 14.14
C ASP A 37 17.31 -17.58 13.47
N GLY A 38 16.23 -16.80 13.51
CA GLY A 38 14.95 -17.17 12.93
C GLY A 38 13.97 -17.86 13.89
N SER A 39 14.36 -18.09 15.15
CA SER A 39 13.49 -18.71 16.15
C SER A 39 12.39 -17.79 16.69
N ARG A 40 12.46 -16.49 16.39
CA ARG A 40 11.57 -15.46 16.97
C ARG A 40 10.98 -14.57 15.89
N MET A 41 9.69 -14.27 16.04
CA MET A 41 8.97 -13.34 15.19
C MET A 41 8.13 -12.38 16.03
N LEU A 42 8.29 -11.07 15.80
CA LEU A 42 7.38 -10.05 16.35
C LEU A 42 6.28 -9.72 15.35
N PHE A 43 5.10 -9.39 15.84
CA PHE A 43 3.95 -8.99 15.02
C PHE A 43 2.94 -8.18 15.83
N LEU A 44 2.05 -7.49 15.13
CA LEU A 44 0.94 -6.73 15.70
C LEU A 44 -0.37 -7.48 15.50
N ARG A 45 -1.22 -7.52 16.54
CA ARG A 45 -2.57 -8.10 16.46
C ARG A 45 -3.45 -7.52 17.57
N SER A 46 -4.69 -7.17 17.26
CA SER A 46 -5.67 -6.79 18.29
C SER A 46 -6.30 -8.03 18.93
N SER A 47 -7.01 -7.86 20.06
CA SER A 47 -7.47 -8.98 20.88
C SER A 47 -8.81 -9.57 20.43
N GLY A 48 -9.44 -9.02 19.39
CA GLY A 48 -10.75 -9.44 18.90
C GLY A 48 -11.07 -8.90 17.51
N ASP A 49 -12.18 -9.37 16.97
CA ASP A 49 -12.66 -9.12 15.60
C ASP A 49 -13.25 -7.72 15.36
N GLN A 50 -13.56 -6.99 16.42
CA GLN A 50 -14.00 -5.58 16.38
C GLN A 50 -13.06 -4.67 17.18
N ASP A 51 -11.97 -5.23 17.69
CA ASP A 51 -10.99 -4.50 18.47
C ASP A 51 -10.02 -3.78 17.53
N THR A 52 -10.06 -2.44 17.52
CA THR A 52 -9.16 -1.62 16.72
C THR A 52 -7.80 -1.41 17.37
N VAL A 53 -7.62 -1.75 18.66
CA VAL A 53 -6.38 -1.48 19.39
C VAL A 53 -5.42 -2.66 19.21
N ALA A 54 -4.37 -2.45 18.41
CA ALA A 54 -3.33 -3.43 18.18
C ALA A 54 -2.31 -3.47 19.34
N SER A 55 -1.95 -4.69 19.74
CA SER A 55 -0.92 -4.99 20.73
C SER A 55 0.31 -5.62 20.05
N LEU A 56 1.46 -5.56 20.71
CA LEU A 56 2.69 -6.23 20.27
C LEU A 56 2.74 -7.66 20.81
N TRP A 57 3.00 -8.61 19.91
CA TRP A 57 3.09 -10.03 20.20
C TRP A 57 4.41 -10.61 19.69
N MET A 58 4.82 -11.71 20.31
CA MET A 58 5.96 -12.52 19.87
C MET A 58 5.52 -13.97 19.65
N ALA A 59 5.95 -14.56 18.54
CA ALA A 59 5.93 -16.00 18.31
C ALA A 59 7.34 -16.57 18.46
N THR A 60 7.46 -17.72 19.14
CA THR A 60 8.75 -18.39 19.40
C THR A 60 8.72 -19.86 19.01
N ILE A 61 9.79 -20.34 18.39
CA ILE A 61 10.02 -21.75 18.04
C ILE A 61 11.32 -22.21 18.71
N ASP A 62 11.25 -23.31 19.48
CA ASP A 62 12.43 -23.87 20.14
C ASP A 62 13.23 -24.75 19.16
N ARG A 63 14.36 -24.24 18.70
CA ARG A 63 15.21 -24.91 17.69
C ARG A 63 15.85 -26.20 18.20
N TYR A 64 16.12 -26.31 19.51
CA TYR A 64 16.98 -27.36 20.07
C TYR A 64 16.35 -28.14 21.21
N GLY A 65 15.23 -27.67 21.76
CA GLY A 65 14.48 -28.31 22.82
C GLY A 65 13.13 -28.88 22.36
N ASP A 66 12.40 -29.41 23.35
CA ASP A 66 11.08 -30.03 23.15
C ASP A 66 9.91 -29.06 23.46
N ASN A 67 10.19 -27.77 23.66
CA ASN A 67 9.14 -26.79 23.95
C ASN A 67 8.27 -26.58 22.72
N LYS A 68 6.95 -26.51 22.93
CA LYS A 68 6.02 -26.24 21.84
C LYS A 68 6.14 -24.78 21.39
N PRO A 69 5.98 -24.50 20.09
CA PRO A 69 5.84 -23.15 19.60
C PRO A 69 4.74 -22.40 20.35
N ALA A 70 4.98 -21.13 20.67
CA ALA A 70 4.11 -20.34 21.53
C ALA A 70 3.96 -18.90 21.03
N GLU A 71 2.83 -18.29 21.37
CA GLU A 71 2.59 -16.86 21.21
C GLU A 71 2.51 -16.19 22.58
N THR A 72 3.24 -15.10 22.77
CA THR A 72 3.27 -14.32 24.00
C THR A 72 2.92 -12.86 23.71
N LEU A 73 2.06 -12.28 24.55
CA LEU A 73 1.78 -10.84 24.53
C LEU A 73 2.98 -10.09 25.10
N VAL A 74 3.58 -9.20 24.33
CA VAL A 74 4.78 -8.43 24.71
C VAL A 74 4.38 -7.10 25.34
N ALA A 75 3.49 -6.35 24.67
CA ALA A 75 3.01 -5.07 25.17
C ALA A 75 1.55 -4.83 24.74
N ASP A 76 0.70 -4.45 25.71
CA ASP A 76 -0.67 -4.00 25.47
C ASP A 76 -0.77 -2.50 25.74
N PRO A 77 -1.02 -1.66 24.71
CA PRO A 77 -1.08 -0.21 24.86
C PRO A 77 -2.12 0.26 25.90
N ARG A 78 -3.14 -0.55 26.19
CA ARG A 78 -4.17 -0.21 27.21
C ARG A 78 -3.64 -0.15 28.63
N THR A 79 -2.51 -0.81 28.89
CA THR A 79 -1.87 -0.82 30.21
C THR A 79 -0.80 0.28 30.34
N LEU A 80 -0.53 1.00 29.24
CA LEU A 80 0.61 1.93 29.13
C LEU A 80 0.19 3.40 29.26
N ILE A 81 -1.06 3.74 28.97
CA ILE A 81 -1.60 5.12 29.00
C ILE A 81 -2.93 5.18 29.76
N ASP A 82 -3.08 6.22 30.58
CA ASP A 82 -4.32 6.51 31.34
C ASP A 82 -5.31 7.34 30.49
N GLY A 83 -5.81 6.78 29.38
CA GLY A 83 -6.92 7.36 28.60
C GLY A 83 -6.55 8.24 27.40
N ASN A 84 -7.59 8.90 26.83
CA ASN A 84 -7.62 9.56 25.51
C ASN A 84 -6.66 10.76 25.38
N GLU A 85 -5.41 10.50 24.98
CA GLU A 85 -4.55 11.50 24.36
C GLU A 85 -4.81 11.54 22.83
N GLU A 86 -4.89 12.73 22.24
CA GLU A 86 -5.14 12.89 20.80
C GLU A 86 -3.91 12.51 19.97
N VAL A 87 -4.12 11.81 18.85
CA VAL A 87 -3.05 11.46 17.89
C VAL A 87 -2.52 12.75 17.23
N PRO A 88 -1.20 13.00 17.25
CA PRO A 88 -0.59 14.17 16.63
C PRO A 88 -0.93 14.30 15.13
N PRO A 89 -1.05 15.53 14.58
CA PRO A 89 -1.39 15.73 13.18
C PRO A 89 -0.46 15.03 12.19
N GLU A 90 0.86 15.09 12.42
CA GLU A 90 1.86 14.45 11.54
C GLU A 90 1.74 12.91 11.55
N GLU A 91 1.44 12.32 12.71
CA GLU A 91 1.17 10.88 12.82
C GLU A 91 -0.15 10.49 12.14
N ARG A 92 -1.17 11.35 12.22
CA ARG A 92 -2.45 11.13 11.50
C ARG A 92 -2.24 11.14 10.00
N ALA A 93 -1.49 12.11 9.48
CA ALA A 93 -1.13 12.17 8.07
C ALA A 93 -0.34 10.91 7.63
N ARG A 94 0.65 10.48 8.43
CA ARG A 94 1.39 9.24 8.15
C ARG A 94 0.48 8.01 8.09
N ARG A 95 -0.46 7.89 9.02
CA ARG A 95 -1.43 6.78 9.05
C ARG A 95 -2.36 6.80 7.83
N GLU A 96 -2.79 7.98 7.37
CA GLU A 96 -3.61 8.09 6.16
C GLU A 96 -2.84 7.55 4.94
N ARG A 97 -1.59 8.01 4.74
CA ARG A 97 -0.73 7.55 3.62
C ARG A 97 -0.43 6.06 3.69
N ALA A 98 -0.13 5.55 4.89
CA ALA A 98 0.10 4.13 5.13
C ALA A 98 -1.20 3.29 5.14
N ARG A 99 -2.37 3.89 4.91
CA ARG A 99 -3.71 3.26 4.95
C ARG A 99 -3.98 2.49 6.25
N GLU A 100 -3.50 3.02 7.37
CA GLU A 100 -3.57 2.41 8.69
C GLU A 100 -4.77 2.95 9.50
N ALA A 101 -5.82 2.14 9.62
CA ALA A 101 -7.04 2.48 10.35
C ALA A 101 -7.05 2.00 11.82
N GLY A 102 -6.07 1.20 12.25
CA GLY A 102 -5.93 0.70 13.60
C GLY A 102 -5.46 1.76 14.62
N THR A 103 -5.71 1.47 15.88
CA THR A 103 -5.27 2.26 17.04
C THR A 103 -4.31 1.44 17.90
N GLY A 104 -3.74 2.03 18.96
CA GLY A 104 -2.73 1.38 19.79
C GLY A 104 -1.34 1.42 19.14
N ILE A 105 -0.65 0.27 19.14
CA ILE A 105 0.68 0.12 18.52
C ILE A 105 0.47 -0.16 17.03
N VAL A 106 0.82 0.82 16.19
CA VAL A 106 0.62 0.74 14.73
C VAL A 106 1.88 0.32 13.96
N ASP A 107 3.06 0.57 14.53
CA ASP A 107 4.36 0.13 14.03
C ASP A 107 5.35 0.00 15.19
N TYR A 108 6.46 -0.71 14.96
CA TYR A 108 7.53 -0.89 15.93
C TYR A 108 8.90 -1.00 15.26
N SER A 109 9.95 -0.69 16.02
CA SER A 109 11.35 -0.87 15.63
C SER A 109 12.07 -1.66 16.71
N ALA A 110 12.96 -2.56 16.32
CA ALA A 110 13.71 -3.40 17.25
C ALA A 110 15.20 -3.42 16.89
N ASP A 111 16.03 -3.80 17.86
CA ASP A 111 17.44 -4.13 17.64
C ASP A 111 17.58 -5.36 16.74
N VAL A 112 18.80 -5.64 16.25
CA VAL A 112 19.04 -6.77 15.32
C VAL A 112 18.65 -8.13 15.90
N GLU A 113 18.67 -8.23 17.23
CA GLU A 113 18.31 -9.45 17.95
C GLU A 113 16.83 -9.50 18.35
N GLY A 114 16.03 -8.47 18.13
CA GLY A 114 14.62 -8.41 18.54
C GLY A 114 14.40 -8.54 20.06
N ARG A 115 15.35 -8.06 20.87
CA ARG A 115 15.31 -8.06 22.35
C ARG A 115 14.81 -6.74 22.90
N VAL A 116 15.09 -5.63 22.24
CA VAL A 116 14.69 -4.29 22.69
C VAL A 116 13.85 -3.67 21.58
N VAL A 117 12.59 -3.39 21.88
CA VAL A 117 11.61 -2.91 20.90
C VAL A 117 11.10 -1.53 21.32
N ALA A 118 11.24 -0.55 20.43
CA ALA A 118 10.65 0.78 20.55
C ALA A 118 9.35 0.88 19.73
N PHE A 119 8.38 1.58 20.30
CA PHE A 119 7.13 1.93 19.62
C PHE A 119 6.52 3.18 20.25
N THR A 120 5.54 3.75 19.56
CA THR A 120 4.76 4.89 20.04
C THR A 120 3.34 4.50 20.37
N VAL A 121 2.80 5.10 21.43
CA VAL A 121 1.36 5.14 21.70
C VAL A 121 1.00 6.61 21.94
N ASN A 122 0.08 7.15 21.14
CA ASN A 122 -0.38 8.55 21.20
C ASN A 122 0.75 9.61 21.27
N GLY A 123 1.83 9.40 20.53
CA GLY A 123 2.96 10.34 20.48
C GLY A 123 3.92 10.27 21.69
N ALA A 124 3.72 9.32 22.60
CA ALA A 124 4.67 8.99 23.67
C ALA A 124 5.52 7.76 23.30
N LEU A 125 6.81 7.81 23.67
CA LEU A 125 7.78 6.74 23.41
C LEU A 125 7.73 5.66 24.49
N PHE A 126 7.64 4.41 24.05
CA PHE A 126 7.76 3.23 24.90
C PHE A 126 8.85 2.32 24.38
N VAL A 127 9.55 1.69 25.31
CA VAL A 127 10.51 0.62 25.03
C VAL A 127 10.13 -0.60 25.85
N THR A 128 10.18 -1.76 25.20
CA THR A 128 9.98 -3.05 25.85
C THR A 128 11.22 -3.92 25.69
N GLU A 129 11.68 -4.47 26.80
CA GLU A 129 12.71 -5.51 26.83
C GLU A 129 12.00 -6.87 26.81
N VAL A 130 12.20 -7.57 25.69
CA VAL A 130 11.55 -8.85 25.39
C VAL A 130 12.25 -9.96 26.15
N ASP A 131 11.49 -10.69 26.97
CA ASP A 131 12.00 -11.90 27.62
C ASP A 131 11.98 -13.07 26.63
N VAL A 132 13.17 -13.40 26.12
CA VAL A 132 13.38 -14.51 25.18
C VAL A 132 13.10 -15.89 25.79
N ALA A 133 13.02 -16.02 27.12
CA ALA A 133 12.64 -17.25 27.80
C ALA A 133 11.12 -17.37 28.02
N GLY A 134 10.32 -16.41 27.53
CA GLY A 134 8.86 -16.44 27.61
C GLY A 134 8.27 -15.95 28.93
N GLY A 135 9.06 -15.29 29.78
CA GLY A 135 8.55 -14.56 30.94
C GLY A 135 7.97 -13.19 30.57
N PRO A 136 7.52 -12.40 31.57
CA PRO A 136 6.90 -11.12 31.33
C PRO A 136 7.92 -10.11 30.78
N SER A 137 7.60 -9.54 29.61
CA SER A 137 8.41 -8.45 29.03
C SER A 137 8.26 -7.18 29.88
N GLN A 138 9.33 -6.39 29.97
CA GLN A 138 9.34 -5.16 30.75
C GLN A 138 9.14 -3.96 29.84
N THR A 139 7.92 -3.43 29.82
CA THR A 139 7.60 -2.22 29.05
C THR A 139 7.67 -0.99 29.94
N ARG A 140 8.42 0.03 29.52
CA ARG A 140 8.52 1.31 30.21
C ARG A 140 8.31 2.48 29.25
N ARG A 141 7.66 3.53 29.75
CA ARG A 141 7.64 4.83 29.08
C ARG A 141 9.02 5.45 29.17
N ILE A 142 9.53 5.93 28.05
CA ILE A 142 10.79 6.70 28.00
C ILE A 142 10.43 8.17 28.08
N VAL A 143 10.92 8.82 29.14
CA VAL A 143 10.89 10.28 29.28
C VAL A 143 12.31 10.76 29.02
N PRO A 144 12.56 11.44 27.88
CA PRO A 144 13.89 11.94 27.55
C PRO A 144 14.38 12.93 28.61
N ASN A 145 15.59 12.72 29.13
CA ASN A 145 16.29 13.64 30.02
C ASN A 145 17.30 14.45 29.21
N PHE A 146 16.86 15.61 28.71
CA PHE A 146 17.68 16.40 27.80
C PHE A 146 18.92 16.99 28.49
N ILE A 147 20.08 16.82 27.85
CA ILE A 147 21.35 17.38 28.32
C ILE A 147 21.31 18.92 28.26
N HIS A 148 20.59 19.46 27.28
CA HIS A 148 20.37 20.89 27.07
C HIS A 148 18.90 21.24 27.32
N ALA A 149 18.64 22.22 28.18
CA ALA A 149 17.28 22.57 28.59
C ALA A 149 16.43 23.12 27.43
N GLU A 150 17.06 23.76 26.44
CA GLU A 150 16.40 24.25 25.23
C GLU A 150 15.82 23.13 24.35
N ASP A 151 16.33 21.90 24.47
CA ASP A 151 15.87 20.75 23.68
C ASP A 151 14.58 20.12 24.26
N GLU A 152 14.17 20.49 25.48
CA GLU A 152 12.94 19.98 26.10
C GLU A 152 11.68 20.24 25.24
N GLN A 153 11.71 21.28 24.39
CA GLN A 153 10.65 21.56 23.43
C GLN A 153 10.45 20.45 22.38
N PHE A 154 11.43 19.56 22.21
CA PHE A 154 11.41 18.45 21.26
C PHE A 154 11.12 17.11 21.93
N ALA A 155 10.63 17.10 23.17
CA ALA A 155 10.24 15.86 23.86
C ALA A 155 9.04 15.15 23.23
N SER A 156 8.20 15.89 22.48
CA SER A 156 6.92 15.43 21.94
C SER A 156 6.49 16.34 20.77
N PRO A 157 5.72 15.85 19.78
CA PRO A 157 5.32 14.45 19.60
C PRO A 157 6.50 13.58 19.17
N VAL A 158 6.55 12.34 19.66
CA VAL A 158 7.49 11.31 19.19
C VAL A 158 6.93 10.70 17.92
N LEU A 159 7.64 10.84 16.81
CA LEU A 159 7.27 10.28 15.52
C LEU A 159 8.34 9.28 15.05
N ASN A 160 7.87 8.17 14.48
CA ASN A 160 8.71 7.14 13.83
C ASN A 160 9.93 6.70 14.66
N PRO A 161 9.80 6.27 15.93
CA PRO A 161 10.98 5.89 16.71
C PRO A 161 11.71 4.69 16.08
N ARG A 162 13.04 4.79 15.96
CA ARG A 162 13.92 3.74 15.43
C ARG A 162 14.97 3.35 16.45
N MET A 163 15.03 2.04 16.73
CA MET A 163 16.02 1.44 17.61
C MET A 163 17.37 1.33 16.87
N SER A 164 18.47 1.59 17.58
CA SER A 164 19.82 1.31 17.09
C SER A 164 20.07 -0.19 16.98
N ALA A 165 21.03 -0.60 16.15
CA ALA A 165 21.29 -2.02 15.88
C ALA A 165 21.60 -2.85 17.15
N ASP A 166 22.29 -2.24 18.11
CA ASP A 166 22.68 -2.82 19.41
C ASP A 166 21.62 -2.66 20.53
N GLY A 167 20.50 -1.98 20.27
CA GLY A 167 19.43 -1.79 21.23
C GLY A 167 19.72 -0.81 22.36
N THR A 168 20.82 -0.03 22.31
CA THR A 168 21.21 0.89 23.39
C THR A 168 20.65 2.29 23.23
N ARG A 169 20.23 2.66 22.02
CA ARG A 169 19.76 4.01 21.68
C ARG A 169 18.48 3.93 20.86
N VAL A 170 17.65 4.96 21.00
CA VAL A 170 16.48 5.15 20.15
C VAL A 170 16.49 6.57 19.60
N ALA A 171 16.29 6.70 18.30
CA ALA A 171 16.13 7.98 17.61
C ALA A 171 14.66 8.19 17.25
N TYR A 172 14.15 9.42 17.34
CA TYR A 172 12.82 9.78 16.87
C TYR A 172 12.82 11.19 16.30
N SER A 173 11.88 11.47 15.40
CA SER A 173 11.66 12.81 14.87
C SER A 173 10.47 13.48 15.56
N THR A 174 10.49 14.81 15.61
CA THR A 174 9.34 15.67 15.95
C THR A 174 8.83 16.46 14.73
N GLY A 175 9.35 16.15 13.54
CA GLY A 175 9.27 16.98 12.34
C GLY A 175 10.17 18.22 12.39
N SER A 176 10.44 18.77 13.57
CA SER A 176 11.28 19.97 13.76
C SER A 176 12.66 19.67 14.34
N ALA A 177 12.90 18.45 14.81
CA ALA A 177 14.16 17.98 15.33
C ALA A 177 14.25 16.46 15.24
N LEU A 178 15.47 15.95 15.05
CA LEU A 178 15.82 14.56 15.32
C LEU A 178 16.42 14.47 16.72
N VAL A 179 15.83 13.64 17.57
CA VAL A 179 16.26 13.41 18.95
C VAL A 179 16.81 12.01 19.08
N VAL A 180 17.93 11.88 19.80
CA VAL A 180 18.48 10.58 20.21
C VAL A 180 18.39 10.46 21.72
N VAL A 181 17.93 9.30 22.19
CA VAL A 181 17.86 8.94 23.61
C VAL A 181 18.76 7.74 23.86
N ASN A 182 19.68 7.86 24.82
CA ASN A 182 20.43 6.74 25.37
C ASN A 182 19.55 6.00 26.39
N LEU A 183 19.31 4.70 26.19
CA LEU A 183 18.36 3.94 27.00
C LEU A 183 18.92 3.55 28.39
N ASN A 184 20.23 3.66 28.61
CA ASN A 184 20.84 3.31 29.90
C ASN A 184 20.43 4.26 31.03
N ASP A 185 20.39 5.57 30.75
CA ASP A 185 20.08 6.62 31.73
C ASP A 185 19.00 7.61 31.25
N ASN A 186 18.39 7.34 30.10
CA ASN A 186 17.44 8.19 29.39
C ASN A 186 18.00 9.58 29.00
N SER A 187 19.32 9.78 29.03
CA SER A 187 19.92 11.03 28.54
C SER A 187 19.57 11.23 27.07
N ALA A 188 19.25 12.46 26.70
CA ALA A 188 18.78 12.81 25.37
C ALA A 188 19.41 14.09 24.83
N ALA A 189 19.51 14.18 23.51
CA ALA A 189 19.94 15.40 22.81
C ALA A 189 19.20 15.53 21.47
N ALA A 190 18.88 16.76 21.08
CA ALA A 190 18.50 17.05 19.71
C ALA A 190 19.76 17.11 18.84
N VAL A 191 19.92 16.15 17.93
CA VAL A 191 21.14 16.01 17.12
C VAL A 191 21.06 16.80 15.80
N MET A 192 19.85 17.14 15.38
CA MET A 192 19.58 18.03 14.25
C MET A 192 18.27 18.78 14.53
N THR A 193 18.23 20.08 14.28
CA THR A 193 17.08 20.94 14.60
C THR A 193 16.78 21.92 13.48
N VAL A 194 15.49 22.21 13.29
CA VAL A 194 14.99 23.22 12.36
C VAL A 194 14.77 24.53 13.13
N PRO A 195 15.30 25.67 12.65
CA PRO A 195 15.05 26.99 13.23
C PRO A 195 13.55 27.28 13.35
N ALA A 196 13.13 27.93 14.43
CA ALA A 196 11.71 28.11 14.77
C ALA A 196 10.91 28.78 13.63
N GLU A 197 11.51 29.75 12.95
CA GLU A 197 10.94 30.49 11.82
C GLU A 197 10.80 29.67 10.52
N ARG A 198 11.39 28.49 10.46
CA ARG A 198 11.37 27.59 9.29
C ARG A 198 10.50 26.34 9.48
N ARG A 199 10.04 26.02 10.69
CA ARG A 199 9.36 24.74 11.03
C ARG A 199 8.05 24.46 10.29
N ASP A 200 7.45 25.49 9.69
CA ASP A 200 6.24 25.35 8.86
C ASP A 200 6.53 24.81 7.46
N VAL A 201 7.78 24.91 6.99
CA VAL A 201 8.20 24.60 5.61
C VAL A 201 9.43 23.70 5.54
N VAL A 202 10.22 23.59 6.60
CA VAL A 202 11.34 22.64 6.68
C VAL A 202 11.02 21.59 7.72
N LYS A 203 11.25 20.33 7.36
CA LYS A 203 11.13 19.20 8.26
C LYS A 203 12.39 18.35 8.23
N VAL A 204 12.69 17.71 9.35
CA VAL A 204 13.85 16.83 9.51
C VAL A 204 13.42 15.46 10.04
N GLY A 205 14.00 14.39 9.51
CA GLY A 205 13.72 13.03 9.95
C GLY A 205 12.33 12.50 9.55
N LEU A 206 11.68 13.12 8.57
CA LEU A 206 10.40 12.69 7.99
C LEU A 206 10.54 12.65 6.46
N ALA A 207 9.79 11.77 5.81
CA ALA A 207 9.67 11.75 4.35
C ALA A 207 8.73 12.87 3.87
N GLU A 208 9.07 13.48 2.73
CA GLU A 208 8.24 14.45 2.04
C GLU A 208 6.96 13.82 1.43
N PHE A 209 6.02 14.65 0.99
CA PHE A 209 4.71 14.19 0.48
C PHE A 209 4.86 13.15 -0.64
N ALA A 210 5.62 13.48 -1.70
CA ALA A 210 5.81 12.60 -2.85
C ALA A 210 6.39 11.24 -2.45
N ALA A 211 7.32 11.20 -1.50
CA ALA A 211 7.93 9.95 -1.05
C ALA A 211 6.95 9.07 -0.29
N GLY A 212 6.20 9.68 0.64
CA GLY A 212 5.21 8.96 1.44
C GLY A 212 3.99 8.50 0.65
N GLU A 213 3.55 9.26 -0.35
CA GLU A 213 2.35 8.95 -1.13
C GLU A 213 2.67 8.05 -2.35
N GLU A 214 3.76 8.32 -3.08
CA GLU A 214 3.96 7.76 -4.42
C GLU A 214 5.21 6.88 -4.59
N MET A 215 6.12 6.89 -3.61
CA MET A 215 7.33 6.05 -3.60
C MET A 215 7.30 4.95 -2.53
N ASP A 216 6.24 4.90 -1.70
CA ASP A 216 6.11 3.98 -0.57
C ASP A 216 7.28 4.12 0.45
N ARG A 217 7.85 5.32 0.57
CA ARG A 217 8.95 5.63 1.51
C ARG A 217 8.42 6.50 2.64
N TYR A 218 8.20 5.87 3.80
CA TYR A 218 7.65 6.52 5.00
C TYR A 218 8.71 6.94 6.03
N GLU A 219 9.97 6.54 5.80
CA GLU A 219 11.13 6.84 6.65
C GLU A 219 11.87 8.09 6.16
N GLY A 220 12.34 8.92 7.09
CA GLY A 220 13.22 10.06 6.82
C GLY A 220 14.54 10.01 7.59
N PHE A 221 14.86 8.89 8.25
CA PHE A 221 16.17 8.66 8.85
C PHE A 221 16.45 7.17 9.05
N TRP A 222 17.74 6.82 9.01
CA TRP A 222 18.23 5.43 9.00
C TRP A 222 19.45 5.28 9.90
N TRP A 223 19.40 4.32 10.83
CA TRP A 223 20.57 3.96 11.64
C TRP A 223 21.62 3.24 10.81
N GLY A 224 22.88 3.59 11.06
CA GLY A 224 24.02 2.78 10.67
C GLY A 224 24.14 1.52 11.53
N PRO A 225 24.73 0.45 10.98
CA PRO A 225 24.95 -0.80 11.70
C PRO A 225 25.94 -0.65 12.88
N ASP A 226 26.62 0.50 12.98
CA ASP A 226 27.54 0.83 14.06
C ASP A 226 26.84 1.43 15.30
N SER A 227 25.52 1.65 15.26
CA SER A 227 24.73 2.31 16.30
C SER A 227 25.20 3.73 16.68
N ARG A 228 26.09 4.32 15.88
CA ARG A 228 26.72 5.63 16.14
C ARG A 228 26.50 6.64 15.04
N THR A 229 26.05 6.19 13.88
CA THR A 229 25.83 7.07 12.74
C THR A 229 24.38 6.97 12.26
N LEU A 230 23.79 8.08 11.88
CA LEU A 230 22.45 8.17 11.29
C LEU A 230 22.55 8.84 9.92
N LEU A 231 21.80 8.38 8.94
CA LEU A 231 21.46 9.19 7.77
C LEU A 231 20.12 9.85 8.04
N VAL A 232 20.02 11.15 7.77
CA VAL A 232 18.86 11.96 8.13
C VAL A 232 18.46 12.81 6.96
N GLU A 233 17.21 12.69 6.56
CA GLU A 233 16.59 13.54 5.56
C GLU A 233 16.17 14.88 6.16
N GLU A 234 16.40 15.94 5.41
CA GLU A 234 15.76 17.23 5.59
C GLU A 234 15.12 17.66 4.27
N PHE A 235 13.86 18.09 4.31
CA PHE A 235 13.18 18.63 3.14
C PHE A 235 12.67 20.06 3.38
N ASP A 236 12.72 20.90 2.34
CA ASP A 236 12.17 22.26 2.31
C ASP A 236 11.03 22.37 1.28
N SER A 237 9.80 22.52 1.76
CA SER A 237 8.58 22.65 0.97
C SER A 237 8.17 24.10 0.67
N THR A 238 9.09 25.07 0.78
CA THR A 238 8.77 26.49 0.51
C THR A 238 8.21 26.73 -0.89
N GLU A 239 8.80 26.06 -1.88
CA GLU A 239 8.45 26.20 -3.30
C GLU A 239 7.20 25.39 -3.68
N GLU A 240 6.77 24.44 -2.83
CA GLU A 240 5.53 23.69 -3.09
C GLU A 240 4.31 24.62 -2.99
N PRO A 241 3.33 24.48 -3.89
CA PRO A 241 2.06 25.18 -3.78
C PRO A 241 1.40 25.01 -2.41
N LEU A 242 0.83 26.10 -1.90
CA LEU A 242 0.07 26.10 -0.65
C LEU A 242 -1.42 26.00 -0.94
N TRP A 243 -2.05 24.93 -0.45
CA TRP A 243 -3.49 24.73 -0.47
C TRP A 243 -4.10 24.93 0.91
N TYR A 244 -5.42 25.04 0.92
CA TYR A 244 -6.21 25.20 2.14
C TYR A 244 -7.31 24.15 2.17
N ILE A 245 -7.23 23.26 3.16
CA ILE A 245 -8.29 22.27 3.43
C ILE A 245 -9.19 22.87 4.51
N SER A 246 -10.46 23.07 4.19
CA SER A 246 -11.43 23.70 5.09
C SER A 246 -12.51 22.72 5.51
N ASP A 247 -12.96 22.83 6.76
CA ASP A 247 -14.13 22.12 7.25
C ASP A 247 -15.36 23.05 7.21
N PRO A 248 -16.21 22.98 6.17
CA PRO A 248 -17.30 23.94 5.98
C PRO A 248 -18.43 23.80 7.02
N VAL A 249 -18.51 22.70 7.77
CA VAL A 249 -19.50 22.57 8.86
C VAL A 249 -19.05 23.29 10.14
N HIS A 250 -17.78 23.70 10.21
CA HIS A 250 -17.22 24.50 11.29
C HIS A 250 -16.60 25.80 10.73
N PRO A 251 -17.44 26.72 10.21
CA PRO A 251 -16.96 27.95 9.56
C PRO A 251 -16.27 28.94 10.52
N ASP A 252 -16.32 28.67 11.83
CA ASP A 252 -15.56 29.37 12.86
C ASP A 252 -14.10 28.91 12.96
N ARG A 253 -13.73 27.79 12.32
CA ARG A 253 -12.37 27.27 12.27
C ARG A 253 -11.64 27.77 11.02
N ASN A 254 -10.35 28.06 11.19
CA ASN A 254 -9.49 28.40 10.06
C ASN A 254 -9.27 27.17 9.15
N ALA A 255 -9.14 27.41 7.86
CA ALA A 255 -8.67 26.38 6.93
C ALA A 255 -7.24 25.97 7.27
N MET A 256 -6.94 24.68 7.12
CA MET A 256 -5.62 24.12 7.37
C MET A 256 -4.72 24.30 6.15
N PRO A 257 -3.56 24.97 6.28
CA PRO A 257 -2.58 25.05 5.21
C PRO A 257 -1.99 23.66 4.92
N HIS A 258 -1.87 23.31 3.64
CA HIS A 258 -1.27 22.06 3.19
C HIS A 258 -0.35 22.34 2.00
N ARG A 259 0.94 22.00 2.13
CA ARG A 259 1.88 22.07 1.01
C ARG A 259 1.73 20.81 0.17
N TYR A 260 1.50 21.00 -1.13
CA TYR A 260 1.18 19.90 -2.04
C TYR A 260 1.92 20.08 -3.37
N PRO A 261 2.80 19.14 -3.75
CA PRO A 261 3.57 19.23 -4.98
C PRO A 261 2.68 18.89 -6.17
N ARG A 262 1.90 19.86 -6.63
CA ARG A 262 1.00 19.71 -7.77
C ARG A 262 1.79 19.47 -9.06
N ALA A 263 1.31 18.62 -9.95
CA ALA A 263 1.93 18.37 -11.24
C ALA A 263 2.27 19.67 -11.99
N LEU A 264 3.42 19.67 -12.67
CA LEU A 264 4.00 20.82 -13.38
C LEU A 264 4.38 22.01 -12.47
N THR A 265 4.50 21.81 -11.15
CA THR A 265 4.99 22.81 -10.19
C THR A 265 6.28 22.35 -9.50
N HIS A 266 6.68 22.92 -8.35
CA HIS A 266 7.92 22.53 -7.66
C HIS A 266 7.64 21.45 -6.62
N ASN A 267 8.56 20.48 -6.49
CA ASN A 267 8.61 19.59 -5.33
C ASN A 267 9.34 20.25 -4.15
N ALA A 268 9.23 19.66 -2.96
CA ALA A 268 10.13 19.94 -1.86
C ALA A 268 11.59 19.68 -2.24
N ILE A 269 12.51 20.52 -1.75
CA ILE A 269 13.95 20.33 -1.92
C ILE A 269 14.42 19.36 -0.85
N VAL A 270 14.80 18.15 -1.26
CA VAL A 270 15.28 17.09 -0.36
C VAL A 270 16.81 17.14 -0.21
N SER A 271 17.28 16.80 0.98
CA SER A 271 18.70 16.65 1.29
C SER A 271 18.91 15.52 2.30
N LEU A 272 20.10 14.91 2.28
CA LEU A 272 20.47 13.83 3.20
C LEU A 272 21.76 14.23 3.93
N THR A 273 21.80 14.01 5.24
CA THR A 273 22.95 14.35 6.09
C THR A 273 23.30 13.18 6.98
N ALA A 274 24.58 12.81 7.04
CA ALA A 274 25.09 11.89 8.04
C ALA A 274 25.31 12.61 9.37
N VAL A 275 24.76 12.06 10.45
CA VAL A 275 24.93 12.54 11.83
C VAL A 275 25.77 11.52 12.58
N ARG A 276 26.98 11.90 12.99
CA ARG A 276 27.85 11.10 13.85
C ARG A 276 27.59 11.43 15.30
N LEU A 277 27.36 10.41 16.13
CA LEU A 277 27.15 10.55 17.57
C LEU A 277 28.43 10.30 18.36
N GLU A 278 28.49 10.91 19.54
CA GLU A 278 29.48 10.57 20.56
C GLU A 278 29.39 9.10 20.96
N GLU A 279 30.50 8.52 21.41
CA GLU A 279 30.61 7.09 21.71
C GLU A 279 29.64 6.63 22.79
N ASP A 280 29.59 7.34 23.92
CA ASP A 280 28.76 6.99 25.07
C ASP A 280 27.55 7.93 25.27
N GLY A 281 27.54 9.09 24.59
CA GLY A 281 26.55 10.15 24.77
C GLY A 281 25.57 10.25 23.59
N PRO A 282 24.32 10.74 23.81
CA PRO A 282 23.34 10.96 22.76
C PRO A 282 23.67 12.18 21.86
N GLN A 283 24.68 12.97 22.22
CA GLN A 283 25.06 14.18 21.50
C GLN A 283 25.71 13.86 20.17
N ARG A 284 25.61 14.81 19.23
CA ARG A 284 26.30 14.73 17.96
C ARG A 284 27.77 15.16 18.11
N GLU A 285 28.65 14.46 17.42
CA GLU A 285 30.06 14.78 17.26
C GLU A 285 30.31 15.55 15.96
N ALA A 286 29.66 15.15 14.86
CA ALA A 286 29.82 15.76 13.55
C ALA A 286 28.56 15.60 12.67
N LEU A 287 28.39 16.54 11.73
CA LEU A 287 27.47 16.47 10.62
C LEU A 287 28.24 16.40 9.30
N ALA A 288 27.74 15.62 8.35
CA ALA A 288 28.33 15.52 7.01
C ALA A 288 27.21 15.42 5.96
N PRO A 289 26.89 16.50 5.22
CA PRO A 289 25.92 16.47 4.13
C PRO A 289 26.32 15.45 3.04
N VAL A 290 25.36 14.77 2.43
CA VAL A 290 25.60 13.82 1.34
C VAL A 290 25.40 14.53 0.00
N GLU A 291 26.38 14.44 -0.90
CA GLU A 291 26.31 15.07 -2.22
C GLU A 291 25.80 14.12 -3.31
N TRP A 292 24.81 14.58 -4.06
CA TRP A 292 24.44 14.07 -5.37
C TRP A 292 23.90 15.22 -6.25
N ASP A 293 23.71 14.95 -7.53
CA ASP A 293 23.14 15.90 -8.48
C ASP A 293 21.61 16.01 -8.28
N ARG A 294 21.21 16.86 -7.33
CA ARG A 294 19.80 17.13 -6.99
C ARG A 294 19.03 17.89 -8.07
N GLU A 295 19.73 18.56 -8.97
CA GLU A 295 19.10 19.27 -10.08
C GLU A 295 18.67 18.28 -11.17
N ALA A 296 19.52 17.29 -11.46
CA ALA A 296 19.17 16.22 -12.40
C ALA A 296 18.26 15.15 -11.78
N PHE A 297 18.43 14.84 -10.48
CA PHE A 297 17.70 13.79 -9.76
C PHE A 297 17.00 14.37 -8.52
N GLU A 298 15.78 14.83 -8.74
CA GLU A 298 14.94 15.55 -7.77
C GLU A 298 14.41 14.63 -6.65
N TYR A 299 14.12 13.36 -6.96
CA TYR A 299 13.52 12.43 -6.01
C TYR A 299 14.58 11.56 -5.32
N LEU A 300 14.56 11.52 -3.98
CA LEU A 300 15.24 10.50 -3.19
C LEU A 300 14.27 9.33 -2.99
N ALA A 301 14.36 8.33 -3.87
CA ALA A 301 13.41 7.23 -3.92
C ALA A 301 13.64 6.17 -2.82
N VAL A 302 14.91 5.76 -2.64
CA VAL A 302 15.27 4.71 -1.68
C VAL A 302 16.51 5.12 -0.92
N VAL A 303 16.53 4.84 0.38
CA VAL A 303 17.74 4.85 1.22
C VAL A 303 17.81 3.51 1.93
N ARG A 304 18.95 2.84 1.84
CA ARG A 304 19.17 1.53 2.45
C ARG A 304 20.54 1.48 3.10
N TRP A 305 20.58 0.97 4.32
CA TRP A 305 21.83 0.75 5.04
C TRP A 305 21.81 -0.62 5.72
N GLU A 306 22.56 -1.55 5.15
CA GLU A 306 22.61 -2.94 5.60
C GLU A 306 23.92 -3.24 6.34
N PHE A 307 23.86 -4.19 7.27
CA PHE A 307 25.04 -4.61 8.03
C PHE A 307 26.14 -5.13 7.09
N GLY A 308 27.38 -4.68 7.31
CA GLY A 308 28.53 -5.07 6.48
C GLY A 308 28.69 -4.27 5.18
N HIS A 309 27.76 -3.35 4.87
CA HIS A 309 27.78 -2.56 3.65
C HIS A 309 27.74 -1.06 3.92
N LEU A 310 28.22 -0.30 2.93
CA LEU A 310 28.01 1.15 2.88
C LEU A 310 26.55 1.45 2.53
N PRO A 311 26.01 2.62 2.93
CA PRO A 311 24.65 2.97 2.57
C PRO A 311 24.53 3.22 1.06
N VAL A 312 23.40 2.83 0.51
CA VAL A 312 23.04 3.06 -0.89
C VAL A 312 21.77 3.87 -0.96
N ILE A 313 21.73 4.80 -1.92
CA ILE A 313 20.55 5.58 -2.27
C ILE A 313 20.17 5.35 -3.74
N GLN A 314 18.88 5.35 -4.03
CA GLN A 314 18.35 5.44 -5.38
C GLN A 314 17.75 6.83 -5.56
N VAL A 315 18.24 7.56 -6.56
CA VAL A 315 17.74 8.90 -6.90
C VAL A 315 17.17 8.89 -8.32
N GLN A 316 16.06 9.58 -8.53
CA GLN A 316 15.30 9.53 -9.79
C GLN A 316 15.08 10.94 -10.35
N ASN A 317 15.17 11.08 -11.67
CA ASN A 317 14.89 12.34 -12.35
C ASN A 317 13.39 12.67 -12.30
N ARG A 318 13.04 13.93 -12.57
CA ARG A 318 11.65 14.41 -12.51
C ARG A 318 10.67 13.62 -13.38
N ALA A 319 11.08 13.29 -14.61
CA ALA A 319 10.28 12.52 -15.55
C ALA A 319 10.21 11.01 -15.21
N GLN A 320 11.00 10.55 -14.25
CA GLN A 320 11.08 9.16 -13.81
C GLN A 320 11.55 8.18 -14.88
N THR A 321 12.21 8.69 -15.91
CA THR A 321 12.81 7.92 -17.00
C THR A 321 14.23 7.47 -16.70
N ASP A 322 14.90 8.11 -15.73
CA ASP A 322 16.30 7.89 -15.40
C ASP A 322 16.50 7.85 -13.88
N ASP A 323 17.23 6.85 -13.40
CA ASP A 323 17.64 6.76 -12.00
C ASP A 323 19.15 6.52 -11.85
N ARG A 324 19.66 6.72 -10.64
CA ARG A 324 21.03 6.36 -10.27
C ARG A 324 21.02 5.61 -8.95
N ILE A 325 21.81 4.53 -8.91
CA ILE A 325 22.11 3.81 -7.69
C ILE A 325 23.46 4.30 -7.19
N LEU A 326 23.48 4.97 -6.04
CA LEU A 326 24.65 5.66 -5.52
C LEU A 326 25.02 5.09 -4.14
N GLU A 327 26.28 4.69 -3.98
CA GLU A 327 26.85 4.32 -2.68
C GLU A 327 27.43 5.57 -2.00
N ILE A 328 27.09 5.79 -0.73
CA ILE A 328 27.64 6.90 0.04
C ILE A 328 29.00 6.49 0.61
N VAL A 329 30.05 7.25 0.28
CA VAL A 329 31.40 6.98 0.78
C VAL A 329 31.52 7.47 2.23
N MET A 330 31.22 6.57 3.17
CA MET A 330 31.26 6.87 4.60
C MET A 330 32.69 6.85 5.16
N PRO A 331 33.07 7.79 6.05
CA PRO A 331 34.30 7.70 6.83
C PRO A 331 34.29 6.47 7.74
N ASP A 332 35.41 5.77 7.84
CA ASP A 332 35.64 4.80 8.91
C ASP A 332 35.82 5.51 10.28
N ALA A 333 35.88 4.74 11.37
CA ALA A 333 35.99 5.29 12.72
C ALA A 333 37.19 6.26 12.89
N LYS A 334 38.35 5.99 12.30
CA LYS A 334 39.54 6.85 12.39
C LYS A 334 39.45 8.06 11.46
N GLN A 335 38.70 7.94 10.38
CA GLN A 335 38.43 9.02 9.45
C GLN A 335 37.41 10.00 10.04
N TRP A 336 36.42 9.52 10.80
CA TRP A 336 35.48 10.36 11.56
C TRP A 336 36.20 11.30 12.53
N ASP A 337 37.20 10.82 13.28
CA ASP A 337 38.00 11.65 14.21
C ASP A 337 38.69 12.85 13.54
N LYS A 338 38.87 12.80 12.21
CA LYS A 338 39.54 13.83 11.40
C LYS A 338 38.57 14.52 10.43
N HIS A 339 37.31 14.12 10.44
CA HIS A 339 36.33 14.65 9.52
C HIS A 339 35.92 16.04 10.00
N GLU A 340 36.10 17.04 9.14
CA GLU A 340 35.69 18.40 9.45
C GLU A 340 34.15 18.46 9.51
N ASP A 341 33.61 19.09 10.55
CA ASP A 341 32.16 19.26 10.68
C ASP A 341 31.60 20.02 9.47
N HIS A 342 30.44 19.58 8.98
CA HIS A 342 29.79 20.02 7.75
C HIS A 342 30.56 19.78 6.43
N LYS A 343 31.70 19.06 6.44
CA LYS A 343 32.34 18.65 5.20
C LYS A 343 31.45 17.64 4.47
N PRO A 344 31.18 17.80 3.17
CA PRO A 344 30.28 16.88 2.48
C PRO A 344 30.89 15.49 2.23
N LEU A 345 30.05 14.46 2.25
CA LEU A 345 30.33 13.10 1.81
C LEU A 345 30.00 12.99 0.32
N HIS A 346 30.92 12.42 -0.44
CA HIS A 346 30.70 12.15 -1.86
C HIS A 346 30.00 10.80 -2.06
N THR A 347 29.30 10.69 -3.18
CA THR A 347 28.68 9.44 -3.63
C THR A 347 29.49 8.80 -4.77
N ARG A 348 29.39 7.48 -4.87
CA ARG A 348 29.95 6.67 -5.96
C ARG A 348 28.81 5.97 -6.69
N GLU A 349 28.70 6.20 -7.98
CA GLU A 349 27.70 5.51 -8.80
C GLU A 349 28.01 4.01 -8.89
N LEU A 350 27.01 3.18 -8.57
CA LEU A 350 27.03 1.73 -8.71
C LEU A 350 26.33 1.28 -9.98
N ASP A 351 25.20 1.90 -10.30
CA ASP A 351 24.38 1.55 -11.46
C ASP A 351 23.53 2.74 -11.94
N ARG A 352 22.98 2.61 -13.14
CA ARG A 352 22.06 3.58 -13.75
C ARG A 352 21.06 2.87 -14.65
N HIS A 353 19.80 3.28 -14.60
CA HIS A 353 18.77 2.75 -15.49
C HIS A 353 18.13 3.85 -16.33
N HIS A 354 17.53 3.43 -17.44
CA HIS A 354 16.77 4.29 -18.34
C HIS A 354 15.56 3.54 -18.91
N ASN A 355 14.43 4.23 -19.03
CA ASN A 355 13.24 3.77 -19.76
C ASN A 355 12.61 4.96 -20.49
N ASP A 356 12.17 4.77 -21.74
CA ASP A 356 11.59 5.83 -22.57
C ASP A 356 10.26 6.40 -22.02
N GLN A 357 9.63 5.72 -21.06
CA GLN A 357 8.34 6.10 -20.47
C GLN A 357 8.48 6.39 -18.99
N TRP A 358 8.74 5.37 -18.17
CA TRP A 358 9.05 5.51 -16.74
C TRP A 358 9.76 4.27 -16.19
N LEU A 359 10.41 4.42 -15.05
CA LEU A 359 11.03 3.35 -14.26
C LEU A 359 10.15 3.01 -13.05
N ASP A 360 9.88 1.73 -12.85
CA ASP A 360 9.13 1.26 -11.68
C ASP A 360 10.03 1.12 -10.45
N LEU A 361 9.58 1.61 -9.30
CA LEU A 361 10.24 1.39 -8.02
C LEU A 361 9.83 0.04 -7.44
N VAL A 362 10.60 -1.00 -7.73
CA VAL A 362 10.35 -2.34 -7.16
C VAL A 362 10.77 -2.36 -5.70
N GLN A 363 9.77 -2.46 -4.82
CA GLN A 363 9.94 -2.52 -3.38
C GLN A 363 10.98 -3.57 -2.96
N GLY A 364 11.89 -3.18 -2.06
CA GLY A 364 12.99 -4.03 -1.60
C GLY A 364 14.27 -3.93 -2.43
N THR A 365 14.25 -3.22 -3.57
CA THR A 365 15.45 -2.90 -4.36
C THR A 365 15.81 -1.41 -4.25
N PRO A 366 17.07 -1.01 -4.49
CA PRO A 366 18.24 -1.89 -4.53
C PRO A 366 18.51 -2.55 -3.17
N CYS A 367 19.13 -3.72 -3.14
CA CYS A 367 19.57 -4.39 -1.91
C CYS A 367 20.87 -5.19 -2.10
N TYR A 368 21.61 -5.45 -1.02
CA TYR A 368 22.81 -6.28 -1.13
C TYR A 368 22.49 -7.77 -1.06
N ALA A 369 23.23 -8.53 -1.85
CA ALA A 369 23.26 -10.00 -1.87
C ALA A 369 24.72 -10.44 -1.68
N GLY A 370 25.17 -10.46 -0.42
CA GLY A 370 26.60 -10.56 -0.14
C GLY A 370 27.34 -9.39 -0.79
N LYS A 371 28.29 -9.65 -1.69
CA LYS A 371 29.06 -8.57 -2.35
C LYS A 371 28.35 -7.90 -3.52
N TRP A 372 27.22 -8.44 -3.98
CA TRP A 372 26.50 -7.94 -5.14
C TRP A 372 25.42 -6.96 -4.72
N ILE A 373 25.08 -6.05 -5.63
CA ILE A 373 23.87 -5.25 -5.52
C ILE A 373 22.85 -5.80 -6.49
N VAL A 374 21.64 -6.06 -5.98
CA VAL A 374 20.49 -6.46 -6.76
C VAL A 374 19.66 -5.22 -7.05
N CYS A 375 19.46 -4.94 -8.33
CA CYS A 375 18.63 -3.84 -8.83
C CYS A 375 17.42 -4.39 -9.56
N ALA A 376 16.41 -3.54 -9.78
CA ALA A 376 15.26 -3.85 -10.63
C ALA A 376 15.45 -3.28 -12.04
N GLU A 377 14.91 -3.97 -13.03
CA GLU A 377 14.93 -3.56 -14.43
C GLU A 377 13.57 -3.85 -15.07
N ASN A 378 13.04 -2.87 -15.80
CA ASN A 378 11.91 -3.08 -16.71
C ASN A 378 12.44 -3.59 -18.06
N ASP A 379 12.56 -4.91 -18.23
CA ASP A 379 13.03 -5.53 -19.48
C ASP A 379 11.94 -5.44 -20.56
N MET A 380 11.96 -4.33 -21.30
CA MET A 380 10.98 -4.05 -22.37
C MET A 380 11.09 -5.03 -23.55
N LEU A 381 12.24 -5.70 -23.74
CA LEU A 381 12.40 -6.67 -24.82
C LEU A 381 11.58 -7.93 -24.53
N ASN A 382 11.72 -8.45 -23.30
CA ASN A 382 11.04 -9.65 -22.85
C ASN A 382 9.74 -9.38 -22.10
N ASP A 383 9.30 -8.11 -22.02
CA ASP A 383 8.09 -7.70 -21.31
C ASP A 383 8.04 -8.25 -19.88
N THR A 384 9.13 -8.08 -19.13
CA THR A 384 9.26 -8.63 -17.78
C THR A 384 9.90 -7.63 -16.81
N ASN A 385 9.34 -7.49 -15.60
CA ASN A 385 10.01 -6.85 -14.47
C ASN A 385 11.03 -7.83 -13.86
N ARG A 386 12.31 -7.53 -14.04
CA ARG A 386 13.43 -8.44 -13.72
C ARG A 386 14.32 -7.88 -12.63
N LEU A 387 15.12 -8.76 -12.03
CA LEU A 387 16.22 -8.37 -11.15
C LEU A 387 17.55 -8.55 -11.86
N THR A 388 18.46 -7.63 -11.61
CA THR A 388 19.79 -7.58 -12.21
C THR A 388 20.88 -7.60 -11.16
N ILE A 389 22.05 -8.13 -11.54
CA ILE A 389 23.31 -7.93 -10.83
C ILE A 389 24.31 -7.34 -11.83
N ASN A 390 24.87 -6.17 -11.52
CA ASN A 390 25.76 -5.42 -12.42
C ASN A 390 25.14 -5.20 -13.82
N GLY A 391 23.85 -4.82 -13.86
CA GLY A 391 23.11 -4.63 -15.11
C GLY A 391 22.82 -5.89 -15.93
N ILE A 392 23.08 -7.10 -15.39
CA ILE A 392 22.76 -8.37 -16.05
C ILE A 392 21.57 -9.01 -15.35
N ALA A 393 20.45 -9.14 -16.07
CA ALA A 393 19.25 -9.78 -15.55
C ALA A 393 19.44 -11.29 -15.34
N PHE A 394 19.12 -11.77 -14.13
CA PHE A 394 19.24 -13.19 -13.77
C PHE A 394 17.88 -13.87 -13.55
N THR A 395 16.84 -13.12 -13.18
CA THR A 395 15.49 -13.69 -13.05
C THR A 395 14.92 -14.05 -14.42
N PRO A 396 14.21 -15.16 -14.59
CA PRO A 396 13.73 -15.60 -15.90
C PRO A 396 12.63 -14.69 -16.47
N ALA A 397 12.54 -14.60 -17.80
CA ALA A 397 11.46 -13.89 -18.49
C ALA A 397 10.09 -14.53 -18.17
N GLY A 398 9.03 -13.71 -18.14
CA GLY A 398 7.68 -14.12 -17.78
C GLY A 398 7.44 -14.28 -16.28
N TRP A 399 8.46 -14.11 -15.44
CA TRP A 399 8.32 -14.05 -13.98
C TRP A 399 8.43 -12.60 -13.53
N GLN A 400 7.28 -11.93 -13.46
CA GLN A 400 7.16 -10.53 -13.09
C GLN A 400 7.50 -10.36 -11.62
N VAL A 401 8.69 -9.85 -11.32
CA VAL A 401 9.08 -9.56 -9.93
C VAL A 401 8.34 -8.32 -9.48
N ARG A 402 7.51 -8.48 -8.44
CA ARG A 402 6.70 -7.39 -7.87
C ARG A 402 7.37 -6.75 -6.67
N LYS A 403 8.04 -7.56 -5.84
CA LYS A 403 8.68 -7.12 -4.60
C LYS A 403 9.81 -8.06 -4.22
N VAL A 404 10.94 -7.51 -3.81
CA VAL A 404 12.00 -8.23 -3.12
C VAL A 404 11.72 -8.18 -1.61
N LEU A 405 11.65 -9.34 -0.98
CA LEU A 405 11.39 -9.50 0.46
C LEU A 405 12.69 -9.66 1.25
N ASP A 406 13.68 -10.34 0.68
CA ASP A 406 15.02 -10.51 1.24
C ASP A 406 16.01 -10.98 0.15
N ALA A 407 17.30 -10.71 0.31
CA ALA A 407 18.36 -11.20 -0.57
C ALA A 407 19.58 -11.67 0.24
N ASN A 408 20.20 -12.79 -0.17
CA ASN A 408 21.43 -13.30 0.42
C ASN A 408 22.38 -13.85 -0.66
N GLU A 409 23.51 -14.43 -0.28
CA GLU A 409 24.51 -14.92 -1.25
C GLU A 409 24.06 -16.13 -2.10
N HIS A 410 22.90 -16.72 -1.82
CA HIS A 410 22.38 -17.90 -2.53
C HIS A 410 21.18 -17.56 -3.43
N ASN A 411 20.26 -16.71 -2.97
CA ASN A 411 19.04 -16.40 -3.70
C ASN A 411 18.38 -15.11 -3.20
N VAL A 412 17.40 -14.67 -3.98
CA VAL A 412 16.46 -13.60 -3.62
C VAL A 412 15.10 -14.21 -3.31
N LEU A 413 14.54 -13.87 -2.14
CA LEU A 413 13.15 -14.14 -1.77
C LEU A 413 12.29 -13.00 -2.31
N CYS A 414 11.29 -13.30 -3.14
CA CYS A 414 10.48 -12.29 -3.79
C CYS A 414 9.01 -12.71 -3.93
N VAL A 415 8.15 -11.71 -4.09
CA VAL A 415 6.78 -11.88 -4.57
C VAL A 415 6.80 -11.74 -6.09
N VAL A 416 6.21 -12.71 -6.78
CA VAL A 416 6.16 -12.79 -8.24
C VAL A 416 4.74 -12.99 -8.74
N GLN A 417 4.51 -12.55 -9.97
CA GLN A 417 3.36 -12.90 -10.80
C GLN A 417 3.88 -13.54 -12.08
N ARG A 418 3.21 -14.57 -12.59
CA ARG A 418 3.66 -15.27 -13.80
C ARG A 418 2.84 -14.82 -15.01
N THR A 419 3.52 -14.60 -16.13
CA THR A 419 2.95 -14.47 -17.48
C THR A 419 3.05 -15.84 -18.16
N PRO A 420 1.99 -16.66 -18.19
CA PRO A 420 2.06 -18.06 -18.65
C PRO A 420 2.53 -18.21 -20.10
N GLU A 421 2.27 -17.21 -20.94
CA GLU A 421 2.64 -17.19 -22.36
C GLU A 421 4.16 -17.11 -22.56
N LEU A 422 4.86 -16.46 -21.63
CA LEU A 422 6.32 -16.28 -21.64
C LEU A 422 7.05 -17.33 -20.79
N ALA A 423 6.40 -17.81 -19.73
CA ALA A 423 6.94 -18.80 -18.81
C ALA A 423 5.98 -19.99 -18.66
N PRO A 424 5.87 -20.90 -19.65
CA PRO A 424 4.89 -21.98 -19.64
C PRO A 424 5.16 -23.04 -18.57
N ASP A 425 6.44 -23.25 -18.24
CA ASP A 425 6.88 -24.23 -17.25
C ASP A 425 6.72 -23.68 -15.83
N VAL A 426 6.29 -24.55 -14.91
CA VAL A 426 6.13 -24.22 -13.48
C VAL A 426 6.88 -25.24 -12.61
N PRO A 427 7.20 -24.89 -11.35
CA PRO A 427 7.64 -25.86 -10.36
C PRO A 427 6.67 -27.05 -10.23
N GLN A 428 7.18 -28.22 -9.89
CA GLN A 428 6.39 -29.45 -9.81
C GLN A 428 5.20 -29.32 -8.83
N GLU A 429 5.39 -28.57 -7.76
CA GLU A 429 4.40 -28.28 -6.72
C GLU A 429 3.17 -27.54 -7.25
N TRP A 430 3.30 -26.82 -8.37
CA TRP A 430 2.24 -26.02 -8.97
C TRP A 430 1.55 -26.70 -10.15
N GLU A 431 2.01 -27.87 -10.63
CA GLU A 431 1.50 -28.48 -11.87
C GLU A 431 -0.01 -28.71 -11.86
N SER A 432 -0.60 -29.07 -10.71
CA SER A 432 -2.05 -29.27 -10.58
C SER A 432 -2.87 -27.97 -10.55
N THR A 433 -2.23 -26.83 -10.25
CA THR A 433 -2.86 -25.51 -10.07
C THR A 433 -2.27 -24.46 -11.02
N LYS A 434 -1.47 -24.84 -12.03
CA LYS A 434 -0.68 -23.91 -12.83
C LYS A 434 -1.47 -22.84 -13.56
N GLN A 435 -2.73 -23.12 -13.94
CA GLN A 435 -3.61 -22.12 -14.55
C GLN A 435 -4.00 -20.97 -13.61
N TYR A 436 -3.70 -21.10 -12.32
CA TYR A 436 -4.01 -20.11 -11.28
C TYR A 436 -2.77 -19.40 -10.74
N HIS A 437 -1.57 -19.95 -11.00
CA HIS A 437 -0.30 -19.25 -10.81
C HIS A 437 -0.01 -18.39 -12.03
N ASP A 438 -0.80 -17.33 -12.19
CA ASP A 438 -0.69 -16.31 -13.24
C ASP A 438 -0.73 -14.89 -12.65
N ALA A 439 -1.05 -13.87 -13.44
CA ALA A 439 -1.16 -12.50 -12.98
C ALA A 439 -2.14 -12.29 -11.81
N ARG A 440 -3.01 -13.25 -11.48
CA ARG A 440 -3.94 -13.13 -10.35
C ARG A 440 -3.32 -13.61 -9.03
N SER A 441 -2.24 -14.39 -9.05
CA SER A 441 -1.58 -14.94 -7.85
C SER A 441 -0.29 -14.20 -7.56
N TYR A 442 -0.11 -13.76 -6.31
CA TYR A 442 1.10 -13.10 -5.82
C TYR A 442 1.86 -14.16 -5.05
N ASP A 443 2.61 -14.97 -5.78
CA ASP A 443 3.32 -16.12 -5.22
C ASP A 443 4.63 -15.69 -4.57
N VAL A 444 5.01 -16.35 -3.48
CA VAL A 444 6.33 -16.18 -2.89
C VAL A 444 7.23 -17.29 -3.41
N VAL A 445 8.37 -16.88 -3.97
CA VAL A 445 9.40 -17.79 -4.47
C VAL A 445 10.78 -17.34 -4.01
N THR A 446 11.72 -18.28 -4.03
CA THR A 446 13.14 -17.92 -4.08
C THR A 446 13.65 -18.11 -5.49
N ILE A 447 14.48 -17.18 -5.96
CA ILE A 447 15.15 -17.26 -7.26
C ILE A 447 16.65 -17.20 -7.02
N ASP A 448 17.37 -18.25 -7.41
CA ASP A 448 18.83 -18.25 -7.33
C ASP A 448 19.47 -17.43 -8.46
N TYR A 449 20.78 -17.20 -8.36
CA TYR A 449 21.50 -16.36 -9.33
C TYR A 449 21.76 -17.05 -10.68
N ASP A 450 21.38 -18.33 -10.83
CA ASP A 450 21.33 -19.04 -12.11
C ASP A 450 19.92 -18.97 -12.75
N GLY A 451 18.96 -18.35 -12.06
CA GLY A 451 17.58 -18.17 -12.51
C GLY A 451 16.64 -19.33 -12.17
N ASN A 452 17.06 -20.29 -11.34
CA ASN A 452 16.20 -21.38 -10.90
C ASN A 452 15.21 -20.89 -9.85
N ILE A 453 13.97 -21.32 -9.98
CA ILE A 453 12.86 -20.92 -9.12
C ILE A 453 12.51 -22.06 -8.18
N THR A 454 12.42 -21.75 -6.89
CA THR A 454 11.89 -22.65 -5.86
C THR A 454 10.68 -22.02 -5.19
N PRO A 455 9.50 -22.65 -5.26
CA PRO A 455 8.29 -22.10 -4.65
C PRO A 455 8.39 -22.13 -3.12
N VAL A 456 7.98 -21.03 -2.48
CA VAL A 456 7.75 -20.96 -1.03
C VAL A 456 6.26 -21.14 -0.72
N THR A 457 5.39 -20.60 -1.58
CA THR A 457 3.94 -20.83 -1.53
C THR A 457 3.54 -21.85 -2.58
N THR A 458 2.60 -22.74 -2.24
CA THR A 458 2.13 -23.81 -3.14
C THR A 458 0.67 -23.66 -3.57
N GLU A 459 -0.15 -22.92 -2.81
CA GLU A 459 -1.52 -22.60 -3.18
C GLU A 459 -1.56 -21.19 -3.81
N PRO A 460 -2.27 -20.98 -4.93
CA PRO A 460 -2.49 -19.66 -5.49
C PRO A 460 -3.15 -18.73 -4.48
N GLY A 461 -2.64 -17.51 -4.37
CA GLY A 461 -3.14 -16.56 -3.39
C GLY A 461 -2.43 -15.22 -3.47
N VAL A 462 -2.76 -14.33 -2.55
CA VAL A 462 -2.00 -13.10 -2.34
C VAL A 462 -1.12 -13.29 -1.11
N TRP A 463 0.17 -13.53 -1.35
CA TRP A 463 1.13 -13.91 -0.32
C TRP A 463 2.25 -12.87 -0.14
N THR A 464 2.81 -12.87 1.07
CA THR A 464 4.05 -12.20 1.43
C THR A 464 4.83 -13.08 2.40
N ALA A 465 6.11 -12.79 2.58
CA ALA A 465 6.94 -13.46 3.57
C ALA A 465 8.00 -12.52 4.18
N ALA A 466 8.57 -12.95 5.30
CA ALA A 466 9.78 -12.36 5.87
C ALA A 466 10.65 -13.50 6.43
N ARG A 467 11.97 -13.40 6.28
CA ARG A 467 12.91 -14.40 6.78
C ARG A 467 14.09 -13.78 7.52
N ALA A 468 14.65 -14.52 8.46
CA ALA A 468 15.95 -14.25 9.08
C ALA A 468 16.51 -15.56 9.62
N GLY A 469 17.84 -15.76 9.51
CA GLY A 469 18.45 -17.05 9.86
C GLY A 469 17.77 -18.21 9.13
N ASP A 470 17.35 -19.24 9.88
CA ASP A 470 16.60 -20.39 9.31
C ASP A 470 15.07 -20.26 9.52
N GLY A 471 14.60 -19.09 9.93
CA GLY A 471 13.20 -18.81 10.19
C GLY A 471 12.55 -18.07 9.05
N ILE A 472 11.31 -18.43 8.73
CA ILE A 472 10.48 -17.74 7.75
C ILE A 472 9.04 -17.68 8.23
N VAL A 473 8.41 -16.51 8.07
CA VAL A 473 6.96 -16.37 8.15
C VAL A 473 6.40 -16.18 6.75
N VAL A 474 5.37 -16.94 6.41
CA VAL A 474 4.59 -16.79 5.19
C VAL A 474 3.17 -16.40 5.60
N SER A 475 2.66 -15.32 5.02
CA SER A 475 1.35 -14.76 5.34
C SER A 475 0.61 -14.39 4.09
N GLY A 476 -0.67 -14.74 3.99
CA GLY A 476 -1.46 -14.45 2.82
C GLY A 476 -2.88 -14.99 2.90
N ARG A 477 -3.62 -14.79 1.82
CA ARG A 477 -5.01 -15.23 1.69
C ARG A 477 -5.22 -15.85 0.32
N THR A 478 -6.14 -16.81 0.25
CA THR A 478 -6.49 -17.55 -0.96
C THR A 478 -7.97 -17.37 -1.27
N MET A 479 -8.45 -17.98 -2.36
CA MET A 479 -9.88 -18.06 -2.65
C MET A 479 -10.64 -19.00 -1.70
N SER A 480 -9.94 -19.88 -0.98
CA SER A 480 -10.53 -20.90 -0.10
C SER A 480 -10.58 -20.47 1.38
N THR A 481 -9.88 -19.40 1.75
CA THR A 481 -9.68 -18.98 3.15
C THR A 481 -10.22 -17.58 3.41
N PRO A 482 -11.28 -17.41 4.24
CA PRO A 482 -11.85 -16.09 4.51
C PRO A 482 -10.95 -15.21 5.40
N ARG A 483 -10.03 -15.83 6.15
CA ARG A 483 -9.03 -15.14 6.97
C ARG A 483 -7.66 -15.25 6.35
N THR A 484 -6.80 -14.29 6.65
CA THR A 484 -5.36 -14.40 6.36
C THR A 484 -4.78 -15.58 7.14
N VAL A 485 -4.08 -16.47 6.44
CA VAL A 485 -3.30 -17.57 7.01
C VAL A 485 -1.89 -17.06 7.24
N THR A 486 -1.30 -17.35 8.40
CA THR A 486 0.07 -16.93 8.73
C THR A 486 0.78 -18.08 9.41
N GLU A 487 1.75 -18.66 8.72
CA GLU A 487 2.58 -19.74 9.22
C GLU A 487 3.99 -19.23 9.46
N PHE A 488 4.45 -19.34 10.71
CA PHE A 488 5.83 -19.10 11.09
C PHE A 488 6.53 -20.45 11.25
N SER A 489 7.67 -20.62 10.58
CA SER A 489 8.42 -21.87 10.61
C SER A 489 9.91 -21.60 10.83
N CYS A 490 10.56 -22.51 11.54
CA CYS A 490 12.00 -22.48 11.78
C CYS A 490 12.48 -23.90 12.09
N ALA A 491 13.62 -24.31 11.49
CA ALA A 491 14.27 -25.60 11.75
C ALA A 491 13.33 -26.84 11.69
N GLY A 492 12.37 -26.84 10.76
CA GLY A 492 11.43 -27.95 10.56
C GLY A 492 10.24 -27.99 11.52
N GLN A 493 10.14 -27.05 12.46
CA GLN A 493 8.94 -26.82 13.26
C GLN A 493 8.13 -25.67 12.66
N SER A 494 6.81 -25.67 12.83
CA SER A 494 5.95 -24.57 12.44
C SER A 494 4.86 -24.25 13.47
N LEU A 495 4.38 -23.01 13.40
CA LEU A 495 3.30 -22.44 14.19
C LEU A 495 2.35 -21.69 13.26
N LEU A 496 1.09 -22.09 13.25
CA LEU A 496 0.02 -21.28 12.69
C LEU A 496 -0.33 -20.17 13.68
N VAL A 497 -0.04 -18.93 13.30
CA VAL A 497 -0.33 -17.74 14.12
C VAL A 497 -1.85 -17.54 14.17
N ARG A 498 -2.41 -17.36 15.38
CA ARG A 498 -3.85 -17.17 15.54
C ARG A 498 -4.34 -15.92 14.81
N ASN A 499 -5.42 -16.08 14.06
CA ASN A 499 -6.16 -14.99 13.43
C ASN A 499 -7.55 -14.86 14.08
N LEU A 500 -7.80 -13.73 14.73
CA LEU A 500 -9.03 -13.46 15.47
C LEU A 500 -10.05 -12.65 14.66
N ALA A 501 -9.78 -12.40 13.37
CA ALA A 501 -10.67 -11.61 12.53
C ALA A 501 -12.04 -12.25 12.32
N ALA A 502 -13.06 -11.40 12.20
CA ALA A 502 -14.39 -11.80 11.80
C ALA A 502 -14.39 -12.31 10.35
N GLU A 503 -15.42 -13.07 10.01
CA GLU A 503 -15.70 -13.51 8.66
C GLU A 503 -17.05 -12.94 8.22
N PRO A 504 -17.25 -12.69 6.91
CA PRO A 504 -18.50 -12.12 6.42
C PRO A 504 -19.70 -13.05 6.54
N GLY A 505 -19.50 -14.35 6.80
CA GLY A 505 -20.57 -15.33 6.95
C GLY A 505 -21.20 -15.81 5.63
N PHE A 506 -20.51 -15.57 4.50
CA PHE A 506 -20.85 -16.10 3.18
C PHE A 506 -19.58 -16.22 2.32
N THR A 507 -19.65 -17.02 1.25
CA THR A 507 -18.56 -17.19 0.28
C THR A 507 -18.97 -16.56 -1.06
N PRO A 508 -18.17 -15.64 -1.61
CA PRO A 508 -18.43 -15.09 -2.94
C PRO A 508 -18.53 -16.16 -4.04
N ASN A 509 -19.57 -16.08 -4.86
CA ASN A 509 -19.78 -16.90 -6.04
C ASN A 509 -19.06 -16.26 -7.25
N VAL A 510 -17.74 -16.42 -7.28
CA VAL A 510 -16.87 -15.84 -8.30
C VAL A 510 -16.66 -16.82 -9.45
N ARG A 511 -16.67 -16.31 -10.69
CA ARG A 511 -16.17 -17.00 -11.88
C ARG A 511 -15.12 -16.13 -12.54
N PHE A 512 -13.90 -16.64 -12.60
CA PHE A 512 -12.82 -15.98 -13.32
C PHE A 512 -12.88 -16.29 -14.81
N THR A 513 -12.62 -15.29 -15.63
CA THR A 513 -12.55 -15.42 -17.08
C THR A 513 -11.64 -14.34 -17.66
N THR A 514 -11.50 -14.31 -18.98
CA THR A 514 -10.91 -13.19 -19.71
C THR A 514 -11.96 -12.54 -20.61
N LEU A 515 -11.90 -11.23 -20.78
CA LEU A 515 -12.82 -10.46 -21.62
C LEU A 515 -12.08 -9.78 -22.78
N GLY A 516 -12.73 -9.74 -23.95
CA GLY A 516 -12.21 -9.08 -25.15
C GLY A 516 -11.09 -9.86 -25.85
N GLU A 517 -10.63 -9.31 -26.99
CA GLU A 517 -9.54 -9.90 -27.79
C GLU A 517 -8.17 -9.81 -27.09
N ASP A 518 -8.00 -8.84 -26.19
CA ASP A 518 -6.76 -8.62 -25.43
C ASP A 518 -6.68 -9.46 -24.13
N HIS A 519 -7.66 -10.35 -23.90
CA HIS A 519 -7.73 -11.26 -22.77
C HIS A 519 -7.58 -10.55 -21.41
N MET A 520 -8.34 -9.48 -21.19
CA MET A 520 -8.36 -8.77 -19.91
C MET A 520 -8.87 -9.68 -18.80
N PHE A 521 -8.16 -9.78 -17.67
CA PHE A 521 -8.59 -10.62 -16.57
C PHE A 521 -9.86 -10.05 -15.94
N ALA A 522 -10.86 -10.91 -15.72
CA ALA A 522 -12.13 -10.53 -15.15
C ALA A 522 -12.63 -11.53 -14.10
N ALA A 523 -13.39 -10.99 -13.15
CA ALA A 523 -14.18 -11.74 -12.18
C ALA A 523 -15.65 -11.38 -12.37
N ILE A 524 -16.48 -12.40 -12.59
CA ILE A 524 -17.95 -12.28 -12.68
C ILE A 524 -18.53 -12.85 -11.38
N ILE A 525 -19.34 -12.04 -10.70
CA ILE A 525 -19.98 -12.38 -9.43
C ILE A 525 -21.50 -12.33 -9.64
N THR A 526 -22.18 -13.41 -9.27
CA THR A 526 -23.63 -13.56 -9.42
C THR A 526 -24.28 -13.93 -8.08
N PRO A 527 -25.60 -13.71 -7.91
CA PRO A 527 -26.29 -14.12 -6.69
C PRO A 527 -26.05 -15.60 -6.39
N MET A 528 -25.95 -15.94 -5.10
CA MET A 528 -25.83 -17.32 -4.67
C MET A 528 -27.10 -18.11 -5.00
N ALA A 529 -26.93 -19.36 -5.40
CA ALA A 529 -28.04 -20.30 -5.51
C ALA A 529 -28.70 -20.50 -4.12
N PRO A 530 -30.04 -20.53 -4.00
CA PRO A 530 -30.69 -20.89 -2.74
C PRO A 530 -30.31 -22.31 -2.31
N GLU A 531 -29.65 -22.47 -1.15
CA GLU A 531 -29.35 -23.80 -0.62
C GLU A 531 -30.63 -24.57 -0.26
N GLY A 532 -30.78 -25.78 -0.80
CA GLY A 532 -31.81 -26.75 -0.40
C GLY A 532 -33.20 -26.54 -1.01
N GLY A 533 -33.35 -25.65 -2.00
CA GLY A 533 -34.53 -25.59 -2.86
C GLY A 533 -34.18 -26.09 -4.25
N GLU A 534 -35.02 -26.94 -4.85
CA GLU A 534 -35.04 -27.06 -6.31
C GLU A 534 -35.21 -25.63 -6.85
N ILE A 535 -34.15 -25.05 -7.41
CA ILE A 535 -34.34 -23.92 -8.32
C ILE A 535 -35.10 -24.57 -9.47
N ASN A 536 -36.40 -24.33 -9.52
CA ASN A 536 -37.10 -24.49 -10.76
C ASN A 536 -36.37 -23.53 -11.72
N GLU A 537 -35.64 -24.05 -12.71
CA GLU A 537 -34.87 -23.22 -13.67
C GLU A 537 -35.75 -22.15 -14.34
N ASN A 538 -37.08 -22.30 -14.24
CA ASN A 538 -38.08 -21.35 -14.67
C ASN A 538 -38.22 -20.09 -13.78
N ASP A 539 -37.76 -20.10 -12.53
CA ASP A 539 -37.90 -19.01 -11.54
C ASP A 539 -36.61 -18.18 -11.35
N ALA A 540 -35.46 -18.63 -11.87
CA ALA A 540 -34.21 -17.86 -11.83
C ALA A 540 -34.24 -16.74 -12.90
N PRO A 541 -33.75 -15.52 -12.59
CA PRO A 541 -33.68 -14.45 -13.57
C PRO A 541 -32.78 -14.87 -14.74
N LYS A 542 -33.29 -14.80 -15.96
CA LYS A 542 -32.52 -15.18 -17.17
C LYS A 542 -31.51 -14.13 -17.61
N LYS A 543 -31.74 -12.87 -17.20
CA LYS A 543 -30.90 -11.69 -17.49
C LYS A 543 -30.78 -10.87 -16.21
N LEU A 544 -29.61 -10.33 -15.91
CA LEU A 544 -29.38 -9.44 -14.75
C LEU A 544 -28.79 -8.09 -15.18
N PRO A 545 -29.24 -6.96 -14.62
CA PRO A 545 -28.53 -5.69 -14.77
C PRO A 545 -27.10 -5.82 -14.25
N VAL A 546 -26.18 -5.09 -14.87
CA VAL A 546 -24.74 -5.22 -14.61
C VAL A 546 -24.24 -4.03 -13.79
N ILE A 547 -23.36 -4.30 -12.82
CA ILE A 547 -22.53 -3.27 -12.18
C ILE A 547 -21.07 -3.59 -12.50
N MET A 548 -20.45 -2.73 -13.29
CA MET A 548 -19.00 -2.72 -13.49
C MET A 548 -18.34 -2.07 -12.29
N GLN A 549 -17.36 -2.74 -11.68
CA GLN A 549 -16.56 -2.21 -10.58
C GLN A 549 -15.06 -2.28 -10.89
N PRO A 550 -14.55 -1.63 -11.95
CA PRO A 550 -13.11 -1.54 -12.15
C PRO A 550 -12.48 -0.61 -11.10
N TYR A 551 -11.20 -0.83 -10.80
CA TYR A 551 -10.35 0.29 -10.41
C TYR A 551 -9.79 0.95 -11.69
N GLY A 552 -9.18 0.14 -12.57
CA GLY A 552 -8.80 0.53 -13.93
C GLY A 552 -7.58 1.45 -14.05
N GLY A 553 -7.02 1.92 -12.94
CA GLY A 553 -5.83 2.76 -12.92
C GLY A 553 -4.52 2.00 -12.66
N PRO A 554 -3.37 2.64 -12.91
CA PRO A 554 -2.06 2.06 -12.62
C PRO A 554 -1.81 1.89 -11.12
N GLY A 555 -0.87 1.01 -10.77
CA GLY A 555 -0.46 0.74 -9.38
C GLY A 555 -1.43 -0.11 -8.56
N PHE A 556 -2.58 -0.50 -9.11
CA PHE A 556 -3.56 -1.32 -8.40
C PHE A 556 -4.21 -2.36 -9.32
N GLN A 557 -4.55 -3.50 -8.74
CA GLN A 557 -5.14 -4.65 -9.41
C GLN A 557 -6.26 -5.21 -8.53
N ARG A 558 -7.41 -5.56 -9.11
CA ARG A 558 -8.55 -6.09 -8.35
C ARG A 558 -8.76 -7.59 -8.55
N VAL A 559 -8.52 -8.09 -9.75
CA VAL A 559 -8.71 -9.50 -10.10
C VAL A 559 -7.50 -10.28 -9.60
N THR A 560 -7.58 -10.71 -8.34
CA THR A 560 -6.53 -11.47 -7.63
C THR A 560 -7.10 -12.73 -6.99
N MET A 561 -6.23 -13.69 -6.62
CA MET A 561 -6.60 -14.94 -5.96
C MET A 561 -6.84 -14.78 -4.46
N SER A 562 -7.56 -13.73 -4.06
CA SER A 562 -7.91 -13.47 -2.66
C SER A 562 -9.41 -13.22 -2.50
N VAL A 563 -10.07 -14.03 -1.67
CA VAL A 563 -11.54 -14.03 -1.55
C VAL A 563 -12.13 -12.69 -1.09
N ASN A 564 -11.39 -11.87 -0.34
CA ASN A 564 -11.91 -10.61 0.21
C ASN A 564 -12.13 -9.51 -0.83
N GLU A 565 -11.46 -9.59 -1.98
CA GLU A 565 -11.64 -8.61 -3.06
C GLU A 565 -13.07 -8.65 -3.63
N TYR A 566 -13.81 -9.72 -3.33
CA TYR A 566 -15.12 -10.04 -3.90
C TYR A 566 -16.28 -10.01 -2.88
N TRP A 567 -16.04 -9.71 -1.60
CA TRP A 567 -17.13 -9.67 -0.61
C TRP A 567 -18.13 -8.55 -0.88
N ASP A 568 -17.66 -7.34 -1.20
CA ASP A 568 -18.52 -6.22 -1.59
C ASP A 568 -19.30 -6.56 -2.86
N ALA A 569 -18.62 -7.14 -3.86
CA ALA A 569 -19.24 -7.54 -5.11
C ALA A 569 -20.32 -8.61 -4.90
N GLN A 570 -20.11 -9.57 -3.99
CA GLN A 570 -21.13 -10.54 -3.65
C GLN A 570 -22.35 -9.88 -2.99
N TRP A 571 -22.14 -8.93 -2.06
CA TRP A 571 -23.24 -8.21 -1.45
C TRP A 571 -24.11 -7.49 -2.49
N TRP A 572 -23.48 -6.83 -3.48
CA TRP A 572 -24.15 -6.22 -4.62
C TRP A 572 -24.88 -7.24 -5.51
N ALA A 573 -24.27 -8.40 -5.74
CA ALA A 573 -24.90 -9.47 -6.50
C ALA A 573 -26.18 -9.95 -5.81
N GLU A 574 -26.17 -10.11 -4.48
CA GLU A 574 -27.38 -10.44 -3.70
C GLU A 574 -28.48 -9.37 -3.76
N GLN A 575 -28.17 -8.15 -4.21
CA GLN A 575 -29.19 -7.11 -4.49
C GLN A 575 -29.83 -7.27 -5.88
N GLY A 576 -29.53 -8.35 -6.60
CA GLY A 576 -30.10 -8.66 -7.91
C GLY A 576 -29.31 -8.10 -9.09
N TYR A 577 -27.98 -7.99 -8.95
CA TYR A 577 -27.07 -7.56 -10.01
C TYR A 577 -26.12 -8.69 -10.42
N MET A 578 -25.63 -8.60 -11.65
CA MET A 578 -24.36 -9.22 -12.01
C MET A 578 -23.25 -8.20 -11.77
N VAL A 579 -22.24 -8.55 -10.99
CA VAL A 579 -21.11 -7.65 -10.73
C VAL A 579 -19.89 -8.14 -11.50
N VAL A 580 -19.25 -7.22 -12.22
CA VAL A 580 -18.09 -7.54 -13.06
C VAL A 580 -16.94 -6.63 -12.66
N ILE A 581 -15.80 -7.25 -12.37
CA ILE A 581 -14.53 -6.58 -12.14
C ILE A 581 -13.62 -6.97 -13.29
N CYS A 582 -13.04 -5.98 -13.98
CA CYS A 582 -12.17 -6.21 -15.13
C CYS A 582 -10.91 -5.35 -15.01
N ASP A 583 -9.75 -6.00 -15.01
CA ASP A 583 -8.45 -5.34 -15.01
C ASP A 583 -7.94 -5.21 -16.46
N GLY A 584 -7.99 -3.97 -16.96
CA GLY A 584 -7.57 -3.59 -18.31
C GLY A 584 -6.11 -3.14 -18.39
N HIS A 585 -5.71 -2.65 -19.56
CA HIS A 585 -4.42 -2.03 -19.82
C HIS A 585 -4.10 -0.94 -18.80
N GLY A 586 -2.84 -0.89 -18.35
CA GLY A 586 -2.37 0.00 -17.29
C GLY A 586 -2.38 -0.60 -15.89
N THR A 587 -3.20 -1.62 -15.61
CA THR A 587 -3.18 -2.31 -14.30
C THR A 587 -1.94 -3.20 -14.17
N THR A 588 -1.34 -3.25 -12.98
CA THR A 588 -0.10 -4.01 -12.73
C THR A 588 -0.26 -5.53 -12.83
N GLY A 589 0.85 -6.23 -13.07
CA GLY A 589 0.94 -7.71 -12.95
C GLY A 589 0.92 -8.46 -14.28
N ARG A 590 0.81 -7.73 -15.40
CA ARG A 590 0.77 -8.27 -16.77
C ARG A 590 2.04 -8.03 -17.57
N GLY A 591 2.97 -7.23 -17.04
CA GLY A 591 4.26 -6.91 -17.66
C GLY A 591 4.40 -5.42 -18.02
N PRO A 592 5.64 -4.92 -18.17
CA PRO A 592 5.93 -3.52 -18.46
C PRO A 592 5.14 -2.90 -19.60
N LYS A 593 4.90 -3.62 -20.71
CA LYS A 593 4.18 -3.10 -21.88
C LYS A 593 2.69 -2.92 -21.60
N TRP A 594 2.09 -3.84 -20.84
CA TRP A 594 0.70 -3.73 -20.43
C TRP A 594 0.52 -2.53 -19.49
N ASP A 595 1.40 -2.38 -18.51
CA ASP A 595 1.39 -1.25 -17.57
C ASP A 595 1.54 0.08 -18.33
N ARG A 596 2.38 0.11 -19.37
CA ARG A 596 2.72 1.30 -20.17
C ARG A 596 1.75 1.66 -21.29
N ALA A 597 0.72 0.86 -21.53
CA ALA A 597 -0.28 1.13 -22.56
C ALA A 597 -1.07 2.44 -22.31
N ILE A 598 -1.14 2.90 -21.06
CA ILE A 598 -1.84 4.13 -20.67
C ILE A 598 -1.00 5.41 -20.83
N TRP A 599 0.28 5.31 -21.19
CA TRP A 599 1.20 6.45 -21.26
C TRP A 599 0.64 7.57 -22.15
N HIS A 600 0.48 8.77 -21.57
CA HIS A 600 -0.13 9.96 -22.16
C HIS A 600 -1.61 9.84 -22.59
N THR A 601 -2.25 8.66 -22.47
CA THR A 601 -3.60 8.40 -23.01
C THR A 601 -4.49 7.61 -22.04
N MET A 602 -4.22 7.68 -20.75
CA MET A 602 -4.90 6.86 -19.74
C MET A 602 -6.42 7.02 -19.73
N LYS A 603 -6.97 8.20 -20.04
CA LYS A 603 -8.42 8.42 -20.17
C LYS A 603 -9.05 7.53 -21.26
N GLN A 604 -8.47 7.54 -22.46
CA GLN A 604 -9.02 6.82 -23.61
C GLN A 604 -8.90 5.31 -23.40
N VAL A 605 -7.68 4.85 -23.09
CA VAL A 605 -7.36 3.42 -22.99
C VAL A 605 -8.19 2.73 -21.90
N THR A 606 -8.25 3.33 -20.70
CA THR A 606 -8.98 2.71 -19.58
C THR A 606 -10.49 2.69 -19.81
N LEU A 607 -11.06 3.65 -20.53
CA LEU A 607 -12.47 3.63 -20.91
C LEU A 607 -12.77 2.57 -21.96
N ASP A 608 -11.95 2.50 -23.02
CA ASP A 608 -12.15 1.56 -24.13
C ASP A 608 -12.14 0.11 -23.63
N ASP A 609 -11.23 -0.23 -22.71
CA ASP A 609 -11.18 -1.54 -22.09
C ASP A 609 -12.48 -1.91 -21.37
N GLN A 610 -13.09 -0.98 -20.63
CA GLN A 610 -14.36 -1.27 -19.95
C GLN A 610 -15.54 -1.37 -20.92
N VAL A 611 -15.52 -0.61 -22.01
CA VAL A 611 -16.52 -0.75 -23.09
C VAL A 611 -16.40 -2.11 -23.75
N HIS A 612 -15.18 -2.54 -24.10
CA HIS A 612 -14.92 -3.86 -24.68
C HIS A 612 -15.29 -4.99 -23.70
N ALA A 613 -15.02 -4.82 -22.41
CA ALA A 613 -15.41 -5.78 -21.38
C ALA A 613 -16.92 -6.03 -21.38
N VAL A 614 -17.73 -4.97 -21.44
CA VAL A 614 -19.20 -5.08 -21.52
C VAL A 614 -19.64 -5.76 -22.82
N GLN A 615 -19.03 -5.41 -23.95
CA GLN A 615 -19.36 -5.99 -25.26
C GLN A 615 -19.06 -7.50 -25.33
N ALA A 616 -17.97 -7.95 -24.70
CA ALA A 616 -17.57 -9.35 -24.69
C ALA A 616 -18.28 -10.21 -23.63
N LEU A 617 -18.95 -9.58 -22.66
CA LEU A 617 -19.43 -10.22 -21.43
C LEU A 617 -20.34 -11.44 -21.67
N ASN A 618 -21.35 -11.32 -22.54
CA ASN A 618 -22.28 -12.44 -22.81
C ASN A 618 -21.58 -13.61 -23.51
N GLY A 619 -20.60 -13.35 -24.38
CA GLY A 619 -19.79 -14.41 -24.99
C GLY A 619 -18.99 -15.19 -23.94
N ALA A 620 -18.36 -14.49 -23.00
CA ALA A 620 -17.64 -15.13 -21.90
C ALA A 620 -18.57 -15.91 -20.96
N ILE A 621 -19.78 -15.42 -20.72
CA ILE A 621 -20.81 -16.14 -19.95
C ILE A 621 -21.22 -17.43 -20.67
N ASP A 622 -21.40 -17.39 -21.99
CA ASP A 622 -21.72 -18.58 -22.78
C ASP A 622 -20.61 -19.63 -22.70
N GLU A 623 -19.34 -19.21 -22.75
CA GLU A 623 -18.19 -20.09 -22.58
C GLU A 623 -18.13 -20.71 -21.17
N LEU A 624 -18.31 -19.91 -20.12
CA LEU A 624 -18.38 -20.38 -18.74
C LEU A 624 -19.52 -21.39 -18.55
N ASN A 625 -20.70 -21.09 -19.09
CA ASN A 625 -21.85 -21.98 -19.04
C ASN A 625 -21.64 -23.28 -19.84
N ALA A 626 -20.88 -23.24 -20.93
CA ALA A 626 -20.52 -24.43 -21.70
C ALA A 626 -19.47 -25.30 -20.98
N ALA A 627 -18.60 -24.69 -20.18
CA ALA A 627 -17.54 -25.36 -19.43
C ALA A 627 -17.93 -25.81 -18.01
N LYS A 628 -19.09 -25.38 -17.51
CA LYS A 628 -19.54 -25.64 -16.13
C LYS A 628 -19.67 -27.14 -15.82
N GLU A 629 -19.44 -27.51 -14.57
CA GLU A 629 -19.75 -28.87 -14.11
C GLU A 629 -21.26 -29.12 -14.00
N ALA A 630 -21.67 -30.39 -13.94
CA ALA A 630 -23.08 -30.77 -13.95
C ALA A 630 -23.87 -30.17 -12.76
N ASP A 631 -23.22 -30.05 -11.60
CA ASP A 631 -23.81 -29.58 -10.36
C ASP A 631 -23.69 -28.05 -10.17
N GLU A 632 -23.03 -27.34 -11.10
CA GLU A 632 -22.96 -25.87 -11.08
C GLU A 632 -24.23 -25.23 -11.67
N ALA A 633 -24.71 -24.16 -11.04
CA ALA A 633 -25.82 -23.37 -11.56
C ALA A 633 -25.43 -22.67 -12.88
N VAL A 634 -26.38 -22.59 -13.82
CA VAL A 634 -26.24 -21.78 -15.03
C VAL A 634 -26.13 -20.31 -14.64
N LEU A 635 -25.12 -19.62 -15.17
CA LEU A 635 -24.98 -18.19 -15.03
C LEU A 635 -26.06 -17.47 -15.85
N PRO A 636 -26.78 -16.48 -15.26
CA PRO A 636 -27.69 -15.63 -16.01
C PRO A 636 -26.93 -14.82 -17.07
N GLN A 637 -27.61 -14.44 -18.14
CA GLN A 637 -27.02 -13.53 -19.14
C GLN A 637 -26.91 -12.11 -18.57
N ALA A 638 -25.96 -11.33 -19.07
CA ALA A 638 -25.81 -9.93 -18.73
C ALA A 638 -26.82 -9.06 -19.48
N ASP A 639 -27.50 -8.17 -18.74
CA ASP A 639 -28.30 -7.10 -19.31
C ASP A 639 -27.43 -5.91 -19.71
N THR A 640 -26.82 -6.01 -20.89
CA THR A 640 -25.93 -5.00 -21.45
C THR A 640 -26.64 -3.69 -21.84
N ASP A 641 -27.97 -3.62 -21.74
CA ASP A 641 -28.72 -2.38 -21.91
C ASP A 641 -28.82 -1.59 -20.58
N HIS A 642 -28.58 -2.26 -19.45
CA HIS A 642 -28.70 -1.71 -18.09
C HIS A 642 -27.40 -1.96 -17.31
N VAL A 643 -26.33 -1.27 -17.72
CA VAL A 643 -25.01 -1.36 -17.11
C VAL A 643 -24.70 -0.11 -16.29
N GLY A 644 -24.55 -0.25 -14.99
CA GLY A 644 -23.96 0.77 -14.12
C GLY A 644 -22.45 0.60 -13.98
N ILE A 645 -21.77 1.67 -13.62
CA ILE A 645 -20.35 1.63 -13.24
C ILE A 645 -20.11 2.38 -11.94
N MET A 646 -19.26 1.84 -11.07
CA MET A 646 -18.92 2.50 -9.81
C MET A 646 -17.49 2.23 -9.37
N GLY A 647 -16.89 3.21 -8.70
CA GLY A 647 -15.54 3.12 -8.18
C GLY A 647 -15.16 4.31 -7.29
N TRP A 648 -13.97 4.21 -6.68
CA TRP A 648 -13.38 5.23 -5.82
C TRP A 648 -12.01 5.64 -6.36
N SER A 649 -11.57 6.87 -6.12
CA SER A 649 -10.29 7.40 -6.63
C SER A 649 -10.24 7.30 -8.16
N TYR A 650 -9.21 6.68 -8.75
CA TYR A 650 -9.13 6.42 -10.20
C TYR A 650 -10.38 5.70 -10.74
N GLY A 651 -10.92 4.71 -10.02
CA GLY A 651 -12.17 4.06 -10.39
C GLY A 651 -13.37 5.01 -10.39
N GLY A 652 -13.34 6.05 -9.54
CA GLY A 652 -14.31 7.15 -9.56
C GLY A 652 -14.15 8.03 -10.80
N PHE A 653 -12.91 8.37 -11.18
CA PHE A 653 -12.62 9.06 -12.44
C PHE A 653 -13.17 8.28 -13.63
N LEU A 654 -12.86 6.98 -13.71
CA LEU A 654 -13.33 6.09 -14.76
C LEU A 654 -14.86 5.97 -14.78
N SER A 655 -15.51 5.94 -13.60
CA SER A 655 -16.97 5.91 -13.49
C SER A 655 -17.62 7.20 -14.03
N ALA A 656 -17.09 8.37 -13.66
CA ALA A 656 -17.58 9.64 -14.18
C ALA A 656 -17.34 9.78 -15.69
N LEU A 657 -16.14 9.39 -16.15
CA LEU A 657 -15.76 9.36 -17.55
C LEU A 657 -16.70 8.49 -18.38
N ALA A 658 -17.04 7.30 -17.90
CA ALA A 658 -17.86 6.33 -18.61
C ALA A 658 -19.24 6.87 -19.01
N VAL A 659 -19.92 7.63 -18.14
CA VAL A 659 -21.22 8.25 -18.46
C VAL A 659 -21.12 9.55 -19.25
N LEU A 660 -19.93 10.15 -19.34
CA LEU A 660 -19.66 11.32 -20.17
C LEU A 660 -19.31 10.92 -21.61
N ASP A 661 -18.50 9.88 -21.77
CA ASP A 661 -17.83 9.55 -23.03
C ASP A 661 -18.28 8.20 -23.63
N ALA A 662 -18.92 7.31 -22.85
CA ALA A 662 -19.53 6.07 -23.34
C ALA A 662 -20.99 5.86 -22.84
N PRO A 663 -21.88 6.87 -22.95
CA PRO A 663 -23.25 6.79 -22.43
C PRO A 663 -24.14 5.76 -23.12
N ASP A 664 -23.72 5.22 -24.28
CA ASP A 664 -24.42 4.12 -24.97
C ASP A 664 -24.12 2.75 -24.34
N THR A 665 -23.01 2.64 -23.60
CA THR A 665 -22.62 1.42 -22.87
C THR A 665 -23.01 1.51 -21.40
N PHE A 666 -22.82 2.68 -20.77
CA PHE A 666 -23.06 2.86 -19.34
C PHE A 666 -24.30 3.71 -19.08
N ALA A 667 -25.29 3.11 -18.44
CA ALA A 667 -26.58 3.71 -18.15
C ALA A 667 -26.58 4.61 -16.90
N ALA A 668 -25.66 4.41 -15.94
CA ALA A 668 -25.51 5.24 -14.74
C ALA A 668 -24.13 5.08 -14.08
N ALA A 669 -23.70 6.07 -13.29
CA ALA A 669 -22.42 6.00 -12.58
C ALA A 669 -22.44 6.56 -11.15
N CYS A 670 -21.70 5.88 -10.26
CA CYS A 670 -21.34 6.38 -8.93
C CYS A 670 -19.82 6.61 -8.85
N ALA A 671 -19.40 7.87 -8.83
CA ALA A 671 -17.99 8.27 -8.81
C ALA A 671 -17.60 8.81 -7.43
N GLY A 672 -16.82 8.02 -6.67
CA GLY A 672 -16.25 8.42 -5.38
C GLY A 672 -14.84 8.99 -5.49
N ALA A 673 -14.59 10.12 -4.85
CA ALA A 673 -13.31 10.85 -4.85
C ALA A 673 -12.57 10.88 -6.22
N PRO A 674 -13.24 11.24 -7.34
CA PRO A 674 -12.63 11.16 -8.67
C PRO A 674 -11.57 12.25 -8.90
N PRO A 675 -10.36 11.94 -9.40
CA PRO A 675 -9.44 12.94 -9.95
C PRO A 675 -9.94 13.40 -11.33
N THR A 676 -10.64 14.53 -11.38
CA THR A 676 -11.31 15.03 -12.61
C THR A 676 -10.50 16.02 -13.45
N ASP A 677 -9.42 16.55 -12.88
CA ASP A 677 -8.50 17.51 -13.49
C ASP A 677 -7.09 17.17 -13.03
N TRP A 678 -6.30 16.57 -13.92
CA TRP A 678 -4.97 16.06 -13.59
C TRP A 678 -3.96 17.15 -13.24
N THR A 679 -4.24 18.42 -13.56
CA THR A 679 -3.41 19.54 -13.11
C THR A 679 -3.56 19.82 -11.62
N LEU A 680 -4.51 19.17 -10.93
CA LEU A 680 -4.71 19.25 -9.48
C LEU A 680 -4.13 18.04 -8.74
N TYR A 681 -3.54 17.06 -9.41
CA TYR A 681 -2.95 15.90 -8.73
C TYR A 681 -1.42 16.06 -8.64
N ASP A 682 -0.73 15.22 -7.88
CA ASP A 682 0.67 15.45 -7.52
C ASP A 682 1.64 15.22 -8.69
N THR A 683 2.87 15.73 -8.54
CA THR A 683 3.99 15.62 -9.49
C THR A 683 4.34 14.17 -9.78
N HIS A 684 4.64 13.37 -8.77
CA HIS A 684 5.26 12.07 -8.97
C HIS A 684 4.28 11.07 -9.60
N TYR A 685 3.01 11.03 -9.19
CA TYR A 685 2.01 10.20 -9.86
C TYR A 685 1.75 10.70 -11.29
N THR A 686 1.42 11.98 -11.44
CA THR A 686 0.83 12.46 -12.69
C THR A 686 1.87 12.60 -13.80
N GLU A 687 3.06 13.11 -13.48
CA GLU A 687 4.15 13.28 -14.45
C GLU A 687 4.69 11.91 -14.93
N ARG A 688 4.62 10.87 -14.09
CA ARG A 688 4.94 9.47 -14.46
C ARG A 688 4.05 8.90 -15.55
N TYR A 689 2.78 9.31 -15.64
CA TYR A 689 1.83 8.74 -16.61
C TYR A 689 1.44 9.70 -17.74
N LEU A 690 1.52 11.01 -17.53
CA LEU A 690 1.13 12.05 -18.50
C LEU A 690 2.32 12.90 -19.01
N GLY A 691 3.51 12.72 -18.45
CA GLY A 691 4.68 13.51 -18.81
C GLY A 691 4.58 14.97 -18.35
N LEU A 692 5.40 15.83 -18.96
CA LEU A 692 5.56 17.24 -18.58
C LEU A 692 4.86 18.23 -19.54
N GLU A 693 4.08 17.72 -20.50
CA GLU A 693 3.40 18.53 -21.52
C GLU A 693 1.98 18.90 -21.07
N GLU A 694 1.72 20.18 -20.80
CA GLU A 694 0.42 20.69 -20.32
C GLU A 694 -0.79 20.19 -21.12
N ARG A 695 -0.65 20.07 -22.45
CA ARG A 695 -1.74 19.63 -23.32
C ARG A 695 -2.21 18.21 -23.00
N THR A 696 -1.31 17.31 -22.62
CA THR A 696 -1.64 15.93 -22.26
C THR A 696 -2.59 15.86 -21.06
N TYR A 697 -2.47 16.81 -20.12
CA TYR A 697 -3.34 16.91 -18.96
C TYR A 697 -4.75 17.33 -19.34
N GLU A 698 -4.90 18.27 -20.27
CA GLU A 698 -6.20 18.69 -20.78
C GLU A 698 -6.93 17.54 -21.47
N ASP A 699 -6.20 16.77 -22.30
CA ASP A 699 -6.75 15.66 -23.07
C ASP A 699 -7.20 14.49 -22.16
N ASN A 700 -6.57 14.32 -20.99
CA ASN A 700 -6.91 13.27 -20.02
C ASN A 700 -7.86 13.72 -18.89
N SER A 701 -8.18 15.01 -18.78
CA SER A 701 -9.13 15.53 -17.80
C SER A 701 -10.58 15.47 -18.31
N ILE A 702 -11.56 15.50 -17.41
CA ILE A 702 -13.00 15.35 -17.76
C ILE A 702 -13.87 16.59 -17.49
N ILE A 703 -13.27 17.69 -17.00
CA ILE A 703 -14.01 18.94 -16.74
C ILE A 703 -14.69 19.48 -18.02
N LYS A 704 -13.96 19.48 -19.15
CA LYS A 704 -14.47 19.98 -20.44
C LYS A 704 -15.55 19.07 -21.05
N ASP A 705 -15.74 17.87 -20.50
CA ASP A 705 -16.66 16.87 -21.01
C ASP A 705 -18.05 16.97 -20.36
N ALA A 706 -18.18 17.74 -19.28
CA ALA A 706 -19.43 17.94 -18.56
C ALA A 706 -20.67 18.18 -19.46
N PRO A 707 -20.62 18.98 -20.56
CA PRO A 707 -21.77 19.15 -21.46
C PRO A 707 -22.27 17.87 -22.15
N ARG A 708 -21.47 16.80 -22.16
CA ARG A 708 -21.81 15.50 -22.75
C ARG A 708 -22.68 14.63 -21.83
N LEU A 709 -22.78 14.94 -20.53
CA LEU A 709 -23.56 14.12 -19.59
C LEU A 709 -25.01 13.96 -20.07
N SER A 710 -25.44 12.71 -20.21
CA SER A 710 -26.81 12.33 -20.60
C SER A 710 -27.39 11.23 -19.73
N ARG A 711 -26.60 10.71 -18.78
CA ARG A 711 -26.93 9.61 -17.88
C ARG A 711 -26.84 10.06 -16.42
N PRO A 712 -27.56 9.41 -15.50
CA PRO A 712 -27.44 9.69 -14.07
C PRO A 712 -26.00 9.54 -13.57
N LEU A 713 -25.51 10.58 -12.89
CA LEU A 713 -24.21 10.60 -12.23
C LEU A 713 -24.36 10.99 -10.76
N MET A 714 -23.80 10.19 -9.87
CA MET A 714 -23.59 10.53 -8.46
C MET A 714 -22.10 10.79 -8.21
N LEU A 715 -21.78 11.96 -7.68
CA LEU A 715 -20.45 12.34 -7.20
C LEU A 715 -20.43 12.24 -5.67
N ILE A 716 -19.43 11.56 -5.10
CA ILE A 716 -19.24 11.41 -3.65
C ILE A 716 -17.83 11.87 -3.31
N HIS A 717 -17.62 12.72 -2.30
CA HIS A 717 -16.27 13.22 -2.01
C HIS A 717 -16.10 13.74 -0.58
N GLY A 718 -14.97 13.42 0.05
CA GLY A 718 -14.52 13.94 1.35
C GLY A 718 -14.05 15.39 1.29
N PHE A 719 -14.48 16.22 2.23
CA PHE A 719 -14.03 17.62 2.31
C PHE A 719 -12.65 17.77 2.99
N ALA A 720 -12.19 16.73 3.69
CA ALA A 720 -10.88 16.69 4.32
C ALA A 720 -9.87 15.83 3.53
N ASP A 721 -10.20 15.45 2.29
CA ASP A 721 -9.32 14.68 1.42
C ASP A 721 -8.08 15.51 1.05
N ASP A 722 -6.92 15.05 1.52
CA ASP A 722 -5.61 15.66 1.31
C ASP A 722 -4.79 14.95 0.23
N ASN A 723 -5.35 13.91 -0.41
CA ASN A 723 -4.78 13.28 -1.58
C ASN A 723 -5.51 13.76 -2.86
N VAL A 724 -6.75 13.29 -3.09
CA VAL A 724 -7.59 13.79 -4.18
C VAL A 724 -8.43 14.92 -3.60
N THR A 725 -8.00 16.17 -3.74
CA THR A 725 -8.76 17.25 -3.08
C THR A 725 -10.19 17.39 -3.61
N ILE A 726 -11.08 17.84 -2.72
CA ILE A 726 -12.49 18.15 -3.04
C ILE A 726 -12.67 19.08 -4.25
N ALA A 727 -11.65 19.88 -4.58
CA ALA A 727 -11.62 20.76 -5.75
C ALA A 727 -11.92 20.00 -7.06
N HIS A 728 -11.50 18.74 -7.18
CA HIS A 728 -11.80 17.92 -8.34
C HIS A 728 -13.31 17.75 -8.57
N SER A 729 -14.05 17.24 -7.57
CA SER A 729 -15.49 17.04 -7.73
C SER A 729 -16.25 18.36 -7.81
N LEU A 730 -15.82 19.40 -7.09
CA LEU A 730 -16.49 20.71 -7.15
C LEU A 730 -16.34 21.38 -8.52
N ARG A 731 -15.16 21.30 -9.16
CA ARG A 731 -14.98 21.85 -10.52
C ARG A 731 -15.78 21.09 -11.56
N LEU A 732 -15.91 19.76 -11.43
CA LEU A 732 -16.78 18.99 -12.33
C LEU A 732 -18.25 19.33 -12.09
N SER A 733 -18.69 19.42 -10.82
CA SER A 733 -20.05 19.81 -10.45
C SER A 733 -20.41 21.21 -10.97
N GLU A 734 -19.49 22.18 -10.87
CA GLU A 734 -19.63 23.52 -11.44
C GLU A 734 -19.80 23.47 -12.96
N ALA A 735 -18.95 22.72 -13.67
CA ALA A 735 -19.03 22.58 -15.12
C ALA A 735 -20.33 21.90 -15.58
N LEU A 736 -20.80 20.88 -14.85
CA LEU A 736 -22.07 20.21 -15.09
C LEU A 736 -23.26 21.18 -14.90
N LEU A 737 -23.27 21.93 -13.81
CA LEU A 737 -24.30 22.93 -13.55
C LEU A 737 -24.31 24.03 -14.63
N ALA A 738 -23.14 24.54 -15.00
CA ALA A 738 -23.01 25.55 -16.06
C ALA A 738 -23.53 25.06 -17.42
N ALA A 739 -23.40 23.75 -17.69
CA ALA A 739 -23.93 23.09 -18.88
C ALA A 739 -25.42 22.67 -18.75
N GLY A 740 -26.07 22.95 -17.62
CA GLY A 740 -27.47 22.58 -17.36
C GLY A 740 -27.68 21.08 -17.17
N LYS A 741 -26.66 20.35 -16.68
CA LYS A 741 -26.68 18.90 -16.49
C LYS A 741 -26.98 18.53 -15.04
N GLU A 742 -28.05 17.78 -14.85
CA GLU A 742 -28.46 17.25 -13.55
C GLU A 742 -27.48 16.16 -13.08
N HIS A 743 -27.10 16.22 -11.81
CA HIS A 743 -26.24 15.23 -11.15
C HIS A 743 -26.51 15.23 -9.63
N THR A 744 -26.23 14.11 -8.98
CA THR A 744 -26.28 14.00 -7.51
C THR A 744 -24.90 14.31 -6.93
N PHE A 745 -24.83 15.08 -5.85
CA PHE A 745 -23.59 15.33 -5.12
C PHE A 745 -23.77 14.98 -3.63
N LEU A 746 -22.95 14.06 -3.13
CA LEU A 746 -22.92 13.63 -1.73
C LEU A 746 -21.63 14.13 -1.07
N PRO A 747 -21.67 15.25 -0.33
CA PRO A 747 -20.51 15.75 0.41
C PRO A 747 -20.29 14.94 1.70
N LEU A 748 -19.05 14.53 1.96
CA LEU A 748 -18.66 13.85 3.20
C LEU A 748 -17.78 14.79 4.05
N ASN A 749 -18.36 15.41 5.06
CA ASN A 749 -17.63 16.34 5.94
C ASN A 749 -16.75 15.59 6.94
N GLY A 750 -15.52 16.09 7.17
CA GLY A 750 -14.54 15.48 8.08
C GLY A 750 -13.94 14.15 7.60
N ILE A 751 -14.29 13.70 6.40
CA ILE A 751 -13.76 12.48 5.78
C ILE A 751 -12.62 12.86 4.82
N THR A 752 -11.49 12.17 4.96
CA THR A 752 -10.30 12.24 4.11
C THR A 752 -10.51 11.39 2.84
N HIS A 753 -9.43 10.89 2.22
CA HIS A 753 -9.54 9.96 1.10
C HIS A 753 -10.17 8.62 1.52
N MET A 754 -9.95 8.19 2.76
CA MET A 754 -10.52 6.97 3.31
C MET A 754 -11.85 7.19 4.06
N THR A 755 -12.89 6.46 3.66
CA THR A 755 -14.18 6.40 4.38
C THR A 755 -14.10 5.40 5.55
N ASN A 756 -13.41 5.78 6.62
CA ASN A 756 -13.19 4.92 7.80
C ASN A 756 -14.29 5.05 8.86
N ASP A 757 -15.14 6.07 8.81
CA ASP A 757 -16.28 6.20 9.73
C ASP A 757 -17.31 5.08 9.47
N PRO A 758 -17.63 4.25 10.49
CA PRO A 758 -18.52 3.10 10.29
C PRO A 758 -19.93 3.45 9.85
N VAL A 759 -20.47 4.59 10.32
CA VAL A 759 -21.84 5.03 10.01
C VAL A 759 -21.89 5.55 8.58
N VAL A 760 -20.90 6.33 8.16
CA VAL A 760 -20.76 6.83 6.79
C VAL A 760 -20.59 5.65 5.83
N ALA A 761 -19.66 4.73 6.11
CA ALA A 761 -19.39 3.57 5.27
C ALA A 761 -20.64 2.70 5.07
N HIS A 762 -21.42 2.47 6.15
CA HIS A 762 -22.66 1.71 6.09
C HIS A 762 -23.72 2.37 5.20
N ASN A 763 -24.01 3.66 5.45
CA ASN A 763 -25.07 4.36 4.72
C ASN A 763 -24.70 4.66 3.27
N LEU A 764 -23.41 4.80 2.97
CA LEU A 764 -22.94 5.08 1.61
C LEU A 764 -23.32 3.96 0.64
N LEU A 765 -23.10 2.70 1.03
CA LEU A 765 -23.49 1.53 0.20
C LEU A 765 -24.99 1.52 -0.10
N LEU A 766 -25.84 1.82 0.89
CA LEU A 766 -27.29 1.85 0.73
C LEU A 766 -27.76 2.99 -0.18
N LEU A 767 -27.16 4.18 -0.05
CA LEU A 767 -27.50 5.33 -0.91
C LEU A 767 -27.08 5.10 -2.37
N GLN A 768 -25.94 4.46 -2.60
CA GLN A 768 -25.50 4.07 -3.93
C GLN A 768 -26.46 3.02 -4.55
N LEU A 769 -26.91 2.05 -3.74
CA LEU A 769 -27.86 1.03 -4.18
C LEU A 769 -29.18 1.67 -4.62
N ASP A 770 -29.76 2.54 -3.78
CA ASP A 770 -31.00 3.25 -4.10
C ASP A 770 -30.87 4.11 -5.36
N PHE A 771 -29.69 4.70 -5.61
CA PHE A 771 -29.41 5.48 -6.81
C PHE A 771 -29.37 4.61 -8.07
N LEU A 772 -28.63 3.49 -8.03
CA LEU A 772 -28.50 2.58 -9.16
C LEU A 772 -29.79 1.80 -9.45
N ASP A 773 -30.54 1.39 -8.43
CA ASP A 773 -31.84 0.72 -8.60
C ASP A 773 -32.82 1.59 -9.40
N LYS A 774 -32.86 2.90 -9.13
CA LYS A 774 -33.70 3.85 -9.87
C LYS A 774 -33.30 4.02 -11.33
N ALA A 775 -32.03 3.78 -11.66
CA ALA A 775 -31.51 4.00 -13.00
C ALA A 775 -31.45 2.73 -13.86
N LEU A 776 -31.35 1.55 -13.23
CA LEU A 776 -31.07 0.29 -13.92
C LEU A 776 -32.22 -0.73 -13.85
N LYS A 777 -33.13 -0.63 -12.89
CA LYS A 777 -34.24 -1.60 -12.70
C LYS A 777 -35.63 -1.02 -13.03
N HIS A 778 -35.71 0.27 -13.31
CA HIS A 778 -36.92 1.02 -13.60
C HIS A 778 -36.73 1.85 -14.86
#